data_AF-A0AAD1FQV2-F1
#
_entry.id   AF-A0AAD1FQV2-F1
#
_cell.length_a   1.000
_cell.length_b   1.000
_cell.length_c   1.000
_cell.angle_alpha   90.00
_cell.angle_beta   90.00
_cell.angle_gamma   90.00
#
_symmetry.space_group_name_H-M   'P 1'
#
loop_
_entity.id
_entity.type
_entity.pdbx_description
1 polymer ?
#
loop_
_entity_poly.entity_id
_entity_poly.type
_entity_poly.pdbx_seq_one_letter_code
_entity_poly.pdbx_strand_id
1 'polypeptide(L)'
;MNFTINKSIGVTTEIDGQGVQRACETKQAEGMSVTTQSEELSSRRQTALNKILSDHYADCEAPCQTACPAGVDIQSYLYHISQNDHQKAVEVIKRTLPMPLSIGRVYPAFCEAECRRGLVDEPIAIRQLKRHAADIDLKAQEAHVPEKKPAKGKSIAVVGSGPGGLTCGYYLSNEGYNVTVYEAMPETGGWLRYGIPEYRLPKSILDKEVELMCRNGMEIYTNKKLGEDFTLSDLSRDFDAVCLAVGASKTVEMHYTGSDLDGCYLGVDYLKDYVTEHKLVTGKKVAVIGGGNTAIDCARTAVRDGADTTLIYRRTRDEMPAEDYEIAEVEHEGVKFHFLTNPSENIADANGRVCQVKLEKMALGEPDASGRRSPKAMGEFFIEEFDTVIAAVSQKADLSFLNNETIELPLTRWNTSDAHPETMHSGVENIFSIGDFRRGPATAIEAVADGRRAAQAIDRFFSGSMEKIPAKEFNSQKETKLKLVAPEQFAAIPKVMRAVMPELSSEQRALNFGEVELGFDNEAAITEAARCLECGCQANKDCKLRDYATEYKAAETDLENEAKQKFCVDDSSEFIVFDANRCISCGQCVQACNEKAVHGVLSFMTNADGTPAQRPECRPGFDGVNMGDSKCVQCGACVQACPTGALVDKRDKAQGRIELLTPVETICTYCGIGCRLTMFVDKAKNKIRYVQGSEKSPVNQGMLCVKGRFGFDFINSQERLQTPLIRKEGQLVPATWDEAISLIAEKFTAIKNEKGGDSLAGFSSAKTTNEDNFVFQKFVRCEFETNNVDHCARLCHASTVTGLEASLGSGAMTNDIPSIKHSDLIFIIGSDTSSAHPIIGLHIKQAVRHHGARLIVADPKKVDIVAHAELYVAQRPGTDVMLLNGIIQQIIKNNWHDQAYIDERVEGFDALKTEVMQEAYSLEKVELVTGVKASDVLEMARLIGTAERTAIYYSMGITQHTTGHDNVRSIANLQMLCGNIGIEGAGINPLRGQSNVQGACDMGALPWDFPGYQKVEVPENHQKFAKAWNKPNLPAKKGLTLTEIIDAACHEQVKGLYVMGENPVLSDPNQAHVIEGLEKLDFLVVQDIFLTETAEYADVVLPSCSFAEKDGHFTNTER
;
A
#
# COMPACT_ATOMS: atom_id res chain seq x y z
N MET A 1 -24.70 4.91 9.25
CA MET A 1 -23.58 5.77 9.71
C MET A 1 -22.62 4.88 10.49
N ASN A 2 -21.34 4.87 10.13
CA ASN A 2 -20.36 3.90 10.64
C ASN A 2 -20.06 4.12 12.13
N PHE A 3 -20.60 3.24 13.00
CA PHE A 3 -20.50 3.28 14.46
C PHE A 3 -19.11 2.82 15.01
N THR A 4 -18.02 3.05 14.26
CA THR A 4 -16.84 2.16 14.28
C THR A 4 -15.73 2.59 15.25
N ILE A 5 -15.71 3.80 15.82
CA ILE A 5 -14.79 4.18 16.92
C ILE A 5 -15.51 4.22 18.30
N ASN A 6 -16.80 3.88 18.28
CA ASN A 6 -17.75 4.30 19.31
C ASN A 6 -17.64 3.56 20.66
N LYS A 7 -17.03 2.37 20.70
CA LYS A 7 -16.80 1.65 21.96
C LYS A 7 -15.65 2.23 22.79
N SER A 8 -14.59 2.72 22.14
CA SER A 8 -13.41 3.31 22.80
C SER A 8 -13.58 4.79 23.14
N ILE A 9 -14.30 5.56 22.31
CA ILE A 9 -14.66 6.97 22.62
C ILE A 9 -15.88 7.03 23.56
N GLY A 10 -16.65 5.94 23.67
CA GLY A 10 -17.90 5.91 24.43
C GLY A 10 -18.91 6.85 23.80
N VAL A 11 -19.46 6.52 22.63
CA VAL A 11 -20.41 7.42 21.96
C VAL A 11 -21.59 7.67 22.86
N THR A 12 -21.64 8.91 23.30
CA THR A 12 -22.72 9.46 24.04
C THR A 12 -23.68 10.19 23.10
N THR A 13 -24.96 10.04 23.39
CA THR A 13 -26.05 10.76 22.76
C THR A 13 -26.89 11.39 23.86
N GLU A 14 -27.46 12.55 23.60
CA GLU A 14 -28.43 13.16 24.49
C GLU A 14 -29.82 12.60 24.17
N ILE A 15 -30.54 12.18 25.20
CA ILE A 15 -31.90 11.68 25.08
C ILE A 15 -32.80 12.59 25.91
N ASP A 16 -33.86 13.10 25.30
CA ASP A 16 -34.79 14.01 25.97
C ASP A 16 -35.33 13.39 27.26
N GLY A 17 -35.19 14.10 28.38
CA GLY A 17 -35.59 13.64 29.71
C GLY A 17 -34.63 12.63 30.40
N GLN A 18 -33.60 12.13 29.72
CA GLN A 18 -32.58 11.21 30.28
C GLN A 18 -31.15 11.77 30.24
N GLY A 19 -30.93 12.89 29.54
CA GLY A 19 -29.63 13.53 29.41
C GLY A 19 -28.65 12.70 28.58
N VAL A 20 -27.35 12.85 28.84
CA VAL A 20 -26.29 12.20 28.09
C VAL A 20 -26.17 10.71 28.46
N GLN A 21 -26.44 9.83 27.51
CA GLN A 21 -26.41 8.37 27.66
C GLN A 21 -25.42 7.72 26.69
N ARG A 22 -24.88 6.55 27.05
CA ARG A 22 -24.06 5.74 26.13
C ARG A 22 -24.96 5.07 25.09
N ALA A 23 -24.77 5.40 23.81
CA ALA A 23 -25.59 4.90 22.72
C ALA A 23 -25.58 3.36 22.63
N CYS A 24 -24.45 2.72 22.94
CA CYS A 24 -24.32 1.27 22.89
C CYS A 24 -24.98 0.50 24.06
N GLU A 25 -25.35 1.20 25.14
CA GLU A 25 -26.00 0.62 26.32
C GLU A 25 -27.48 1.02 26.42
N THR A 26 -27.91 1.97 25.58
CA THR A 26 -29.28 2.51 25.61
C THR A 26 -30.21 1.66 24.72
N LYS A 27 -31.27 1.11 25.31
CA LYS A 27 -32.33 0.43 24.55
C LYS A 27 -33.20 1.44 23.80
N GLN A 28 -33.40 1.22 22.51
CA GLN A 28 -34.30 2.04 21.69
C GLN A 28 -35.75 1.90 22.17
N ALA A 29 -36.48 3.02 22.17
CA ALA A 29 -37.91 3.07 22.45
C ALA A 29 -38.65 3.91 21.38
N GLU A 30 -39.91 3.60 21.14
CA GLU A 30 -40.76 4.34 20.21
C GLU A 30 -41.02 5.77 20.74
N GLY A 31 -40.90 6.77 19.88
CA GLY A 31 -41.00 8.19 20.26
C GLY A 31 -39.76 8.79 20.93
N MET A 32 -38.65 8.04 21.02
CA MET A 32 -37.39 8.55 21.57
C MET A 32 -36.78 9.63 20.66
N SER A 33 -36.55 10.82 21.23
CA SER A 33 -35.82 11.93 20.59
C SER A 33 -34.35 11.86 21.01
N VAL A 34 -33.45 11.83 20.02
CA VAL A 34 -32.00 11.62 20.23
C VAL A 34 -31.22 12.74 19.57
N THR A 35 -30.49 13.50 20.36
CA THR A 35 -29.54 14.51 19.90
C THR A 35 -28.14 13.89 19.81
N THR A 36 -27.55 13.93 18.61
CA THR A 36 -26.25 13.32 18.32
C THR A 36 -25.11 14.33 18.21
N GLN A 37 -25.43 15.62 18.20
CA GLN A 37 -24.47 16.74 18.18
C GLN A 37 -24.95 17.86 19.10
N SER A 38 -24.12 18.21 20.07
CA SER A 38 -24.27 19.36 20.98
C SER A 38 -22.88 19.82 21.42
N GLU A 39 -22.79 20.99 22.04
CA GLU A 39 -21.54 21.50 22.61
C GLU A 39 -21.02 20.59 23.75
N GLU A 40 -21.93 20.12 24.62
CA GLU A 40 -21.60 19.18 25.69
C GLU A 40 -21.07 17.84 25.14
N LEU A 41 -21.74 17.27 24.13
CA LEU A 41 -21.29 16.04 23.48
C LEU A 41 -19.92 16.21 22.81
N SER A 42 -19.67 17.36 22.20
CA SER A 42 -18.39 17.66 21.54
C SER A 42 -17.26 17.76 22.54
N SER A 43 -17.47 18.44 23.68
CA SER A 43 -16.48 18.55 24.77
C SER A 43 -16.16 17.17 25.39
N ARG A 44 -17.17 16.31 25.58
CA ARG A 44 -16.96 14.94 26.06
C ARG A 44 -16.14 14.09 25.07
N ARG A 45 -16.44 14.20 23.77
CA ARG A 45 -15.69 13.50 22.71
C ARG A 45 -14.24 13.96 22.64
N GLN A 46 -14.01 15.28 22.72
CA GLN A 46 -12.66 15.86 22.79
C GLN A 46 -11.89 15.31 24.01
N THR A 47 -12.52 15.27 25.19
CA THR A 47 -11.90 14.71 26.41
C THR A 47 -11.52 13.24 26.24
N ALA A 48 -12.41 12.42 25.66
CA ALA A 48 -12.14 11.01 25.40
C ALA A 48 -11.02 10.82 24.36
N LEU A 49 -10.99 11.64 23.30
CA LEU A 49 -9.93 11.65 22.30
C LEU A 49 -8.58 12.03 22.92
N ASN A 50 -8.53 13.08 23.75
CA ASN A 50 -7.30 13.48 24.44
C ASN A 50 -6.76 12.34 25.31
N LYS A 51 -7.62 11.59 26.01
CA LYS A 51 -7.21 10.39 26.78
C LYS A 51 -6.70 9.24 25.90
N ILE A 52 -7.25 9.06 24.70
CA ILE A 52 -6.75 8.05 23.75
C ILE A 52 -5.41 8.49 23.15
N LEU A 53 -5.25 9.79 22.90
CA LEU A 53 -4.08 10.37 22.27
C LEU A 53 -2.90 10.52 23.23
N SER A 54 -3.14 10.60 24.55
CA SER A 54 -2.08 10.75 25.55
C SER A 54 -1.09 9.58 25.58
N ASP A 55 -1.47 8.38 25.14
CA ASP A 55 -0.59 7.21 24.96
C ASP A 55 -0.51 6.73 23.49
N HIS A 56 -0.94 7.56 22.53
CA HIS A 56 -0.71 7.31 21.10
C HIS A 56 0.70 7.77 20.72
N TYR A 57 1.57 6.81 20.42
CA TYR A 57 3.01 7.02 20.22
C TYR A 57 3.45 6.66 18.79
N ALA A 58 2.87 7.35 17.80
CA ALA A 58 3.09 7.07 16.40
C ALA A 58 3.28 8.36 15.59
N ASP A 59 4.04 8.28 14.51
CA ASP A 59 4.23 9.37 13.56
C ASP A 59 3.10 9.30 12.50
N CYS A 60 2.11 10.20 12.56
CA CYS A 60 1.04 10.27 11.56
C CYS A 60 1.60 10.67 10.18
N GLU A 61 2.45 11.69 10.17
CA GLU A 61 3.26 12.10 9.02
C GLU A 61 4.74 11.78 9.32
N ALA A 62 5.51 11.49 8.27
CA ALA A 62 6.92 11.14 8.46
C ALA A 62 7.69 12.34 9.07
N PRO A 63 8.57 12.12 10.07
CA PRO A 63 9.34 13.20 10.70
C PRO A 63 10.18 14.02 9.71
N CYS A 64 10.69 13.39 8.66
CA CYS A 64 11.42 14.09 7.60
C CYS A 64 10.53 15.06 6.80
N GLN A 65 9.24 14.75 6.64
CA GLN A 65 8.25 15.62 5.99
C GLN A 65 7.87 16.79 6.89
N THR A 66 7.62 16.55 8.17
CA THR A 66 7.27 17.61 9.13
C THR A 66 8.44 18.56 9.39
N ALA A 67 9.68 18.06 9.33
CA ALA A 67 10.90 18.87 9.41
C ALA A 67 11.17 19.72 8.16
N CYS A 68 10.60 19.36 7.00
CA CYS A 68 10.79 20.10 5.76
C CYS A 68 9.92 21.37 5.76
N PRO A 69 10.48 22.58 5.60
CA PRO A 69 9.68 23.82 5.61
C PRO A 69 8.64 23.88 4.48
N ALA A 70 8.96 23.27 3.34
CA ALA A 70 8.03 23.12 2.22
C ALA A 70 7.04 21.95 2.39
N GLY A 71 7.21 21.10 3.41
CA GLY A 71 6.34 19.96 3.68
C GLY A 71 6.39 18.88 2.59
N VAL A 72 7.58 18.63 2.03
CA VAL A 72 7.75 17.65 0.94
C VAL A 72 7.49 16.24 1.46
N ASP A 73 6.67 15.48 0.73
CA ASP A 73 6.38 14.07 1.03
C ASP A 73 7.56 13.17 0.68
N ILE A 74 8.55 13.18 1.58
CA ILE A 74 9.84 12.53 1.38
C ILE A 74 9.72 11.02 1.33
N GLN A 75 8.92 10.45 2.22
CA GLN A 75 8.73 9.02 2.29
C GLN A 75 8.18 8.45 0.98
N SER A 76 7.20 9.12 0.38
CA SER A 76 6.56 8.65 -0.85
C SER A 76 7.47 8.74 -2.07
N TYR A 77 8.24 9.83 -2.25
CA TYR A 77 9.16 9.88 -3.38
C TYR A 77 10.34 8.92 -3.20
N LEU A 78 10.81 8.68 -1.98
CA LEU A 78 11.85 7.66 -1.70
C LEU A 78 11.33 6.26 -2.06
N TYR A 79 10.08 5.95 -1.71
CA TYR A 79 9.44 4.72 -2.14
C TYR A 79 9.48 4.61 -3.67
N HIS A 80 9.06 5.64 -4.41
CA HIS A 80 9.09 5.60 -5.88
C HIS A 80 10.51 5.43 -6.46
N ILE A 81 11.53 6.09 -5.89
CA ILE A 81 12.93 5.86 -6.29
C ILE A 81 13.33 4.40 -6.05
N SER A 82 12.99 3.82 -4.89
CA SER A 82 13.29 2.40 -4.59
C SER A 82 12.61 1.41 -5.55
N GLN A 83 11.49 1.82 -6.16
CA GLN A 83 10.77 1.05 -7.17
C GLN A 83 11.22 1.38 -8.61
N ASN A 84 12.28 2.17 -8.79
CA ASN A 84 12.78 2.67 -10.08
C ASN A 84 11.74 3.49 -10.88
N ASP A 85 10.79 4.15 -10.19
CA ASP A 85 9.73 4.99 -10.76
C ASP A 85 10.06 6.49 -10.53
N HIS A 86 11.15 6.96 -11.15
CA HIS A 86 11.68 8.32 -10.94
C HIS A 86 10.73 9.42 -11.40
N GLN A 87 9.94 9.17 -12.45
CA GLN A 87 8.96 10.13 -12.95
C GLN A 87 7.90 10.42 -11.88
N LYS A 88 7.38 9.37 -11.22
CA LYS A 88 6.43 9.53 -10.12
C LYS A 88 7.10 10.16 -8.89
N ALA A 89 8.37 9.86 -8.63
CA ALA A 89 9.11 10.50 -7.55
C ALA A 89 9.18 12.03 -7.74
N VAL A 90 9.49 12.51 -8.94
CA VAL A 90 9.54 13.95 -9.24
C VAL A 90 8.15 14.60 -9.23
N GLU A 91 7.11 13.92 -9.71
CA GLU A 91 5.72 14.37 -9.55
C GLU A 91 5.41 14.65 -8.06
N VAL A 92 5.71 13.69 -7.17
CA VAL A 92 5.49 13.83 -5.72
C VAL A 92 6.26 15.01 -5.14
N ILE A 93 7.52 15.20 -5.55
CA ILE A 93 8.33 16.33 -5.11
C ILE A 93 7.70 17.67 -5.56
N LYS A 94 7.36 17.80 -6.85
CA LYS A 94 6.83 19.03 -7.47
C LYS A 94 5.47 19.48 -6.92
N ARG A 95 4.69 18.59 -6.29
CA ARG A 95 3.47 18.97 -5.54
C ARG A 95 3.71 20.06 -4.50
N THR A 96 4.91 20.07 -3.92
CA THR A 96 5.25 20.95 -2.78
C THR A 96 6.54 21.74 -2.97
N LEU A 97 7.40 21.31 -3.89
CA LEU A 97 8.69 21.89 -4.19
C LEU A 97 8.91 21.94 -5.71
N PRO A 98 8.68 23.10 -6.37
CA PRO A 98 8.75 23.19 -7.83
C PRO A 98 10.17 23.27 -8.39
N MET A 99 11.17 23.46 -7.52
CA MET A 99 12.58 23.62 -7.89
C MET A 99 13.50 22.58 -7.23
N PRO A 100 13.30 21.28 -7.52
CA PRO A 100 14.07 20.21 -6.90
C PRO A 100 15.53 20.11 -7.39
N LEU A 101 15.88 20.63 -8.58
CA LEU A 101 17.27 20.66 -9.08
C LEU A 101 18.12 21.60 -8.23
N SER A 102 17.63 22.82 -7.98
CA SER A 102 18.34 23.79 -7.13
C SER A 102 18.37 23.35 -5.67
N ILE A 103 17.20 23.01 -5.09
CA ILE A 103 17.11 22.65 -3.67
C ILE A 103 17.84 21.33 -3.38
N GLY A 104 17.88 20.38 -4.32
CA GLY A 104 18.66 19.16 -4.19
C GLY A 104 20.18 19.38 -4.11
N ARG A 105 20.68 20.58 -4.43
CA ARG A 105 22.12 20.91 -4.41
C ARG A 105 22.52 21.80 -3.23
N VAL A 106 21.68 22.76 -2.86
CA VAL A 106 22.12 23.89 -2.00
C VAL A 106 21.56 23.87 -0.58
N TYR A 107 20.54 23.06 -0.31
CA TYR A 107 19.79 23.16 0.94
C TYR A 107 20.43 22.34 2.10
N PRO A 108 20.39 22.84 3.35
CA PRO A 108 20.87 22.16 4.58
C PRO A 108 20.30 20.78 4.93
N ALA A 109 19.25 20.30 4.28
CA ALA A 109 18.64 19.00 4.56
C ALA A 109 18.07 18.82 5.99
N PHE A 110 17.23 19.75 6.49
CA PHE A 110 16.56 19.59 7.81
C PHE A 110 15.81 18.25 7.96
N CYS A 111 15.36 17.67 6.84
CA CYS A 111 14.75 16.35 6.79
C CYS A 111 15.68 15.20 7.20
N GLU A 112 16.99 15.31 6.94
CA GLU A 112 17.99 14.30 7.33
C GLU A 112 18.29 14.36 8.83
N ALA A 113 18.30 15.56 9.41
CA ALA A 113 18.53 15.79 10.84
C ALA A 113 17.46 15.15 11.74
N GLU A 114 16.23 14.98 11.24
CA GLU A 114 15.12 14.34 11.96
C GLU A 114 14.83 12.90 11.43
N CYS A 115 15.69 12.35 10.57
CA CYS A 115 15.51 11.01 10.00
C CYS A 115 15.71 9.91 11.04
N ARG A 116 14.68 9.07 11.27
CA ARG A 116 14.75 7.97 12.25
C ARG A 116 15.81 6.92 11.93
N ARG A 117 16.25 6.80 10.67
CA ARG A 117 17.34 5.89 10.28
C ARG A 117 18.66 6.21 11.00
N GLY A 118 18.89 7.47 11.35
CA GLY A 118 20.06 7.90 12.13
C GLY A 118 20.13 7.33 13.55
N LEU A 119 19.07 6.67 14.05
CA LEU A 119 19.09 5.91 15.31
C LEU A 119 19.58 4.46 15.14
N VAL A 120 19.65 3.97 13.90
CA VAL A 120 20.11 2.62 13.55
C VAL A 120 21.54 2.66 13.03
N ASP A 121 21.75 3.51 12.02
CA ASP A 121 23.04 3.79 11.39
C ASP A 121 23.11 5.27 10.96
N GLU A 122 23.14 5.59 9.67
CA GLU A 122 23.22 6.95 9.15
C GLU A 122 21.90 7.38 8.51
N PRO A 123 21.51 8.67 8.60
CA PRO A 123 20.36 9.20 7.89
C PRO A 123 20.36 8.85 6.39
N ILE A 124 19.17 8.77 5.81
CA ILE A 124 19.02 8.62 4.36
C ILE A 124 19.57 9.87 3.66
N ALA A 125 20.23 9.71 2.53
CA ALA A 125 20.72 10.78 1.66
C ALA A 125 19.58 11.50 0.90
N ILE A 126 18.61 12.03 1.65
CA ILE A 126 17.36 12.61 1.16
C ILE A 126 17.61 13.75 0.18
N ARG A 127 18.58 14.63 0.45
CA ARG A 127 18.95 15.73 -0.43
C ARG A 127 19.48 15.21 -1.77
N GLN A 128 20.44 14.29 -1.71
CA GLN A 128 21.08 13.71 -2.89
C GLN A 128 20.08 12.90 -3.74
N LEU A 129 19.18 12.15 -3.10
CA LEU A 129 18.14 11.38 -3.79
C LEU A 129 17.09 12.29 -4.46
N LYS A 130 16.77 13.43 -3.85
CA LYS A 130 15.92 14.46 -4.47
C LYS A 130 16.57 15.03 -5.73
N ARG A 131 17.87 15.35 -5.65
CA ARG A 131 18.66 15.77 -6.80
C ARG A 131 18.65 14.69 -7.89
N HIS A 132 18.91 13.43 -7.53
CA HIS A 132 18.94 12.31 -8.47
C HIS A 132 17.65 12.20 -9.27
N ALA A 133 16.48 12.20 -8.59
CA ALA A 133 15.19 12.15 -9.26
C ALA A 133 15.01 13.33 -10.23
N ALA A 134 15.35 14.55 -9.79
CA ALA A 134 15.24 15.76 -10.60
C ALA A 134 16.18 15.76 -11.81
N ASP A 135 17.43 15.29 -11.65
CA ASP A 135 18.41 15.18 -12.74
C ASP A 135 17.97 14.15 -13.79
N ILE A 136 17.28 13.07 -13.38
CA ILE A 136 16.66 12.10 -14.32
C ILE A 136 15.51 12.75 -15.09
N ASP A 137 14.59 13.45 -14.40
CA ASP A 137 13.47 14.14 -15.04
C ASP A 137 13.95 15.17 -16.07
N LEU A 138 15.03 15.90 -15.77
CA LEU A 138 15.62 16.85 -16.69
C LEU A 138 16.22 16.20 -17.95
N LYS A 139 16.73 14.97 -17.83
CA LYS A 139 17.30 14.20 -18.96
C LYS A 139 16.25 13.39 -19.73
N ALA A 140 15.03 13.27 -19.19
CA ALA A 140 13.95 12.55 -19.85
C ALA A 140 13.55 13.24 -21.16
N GLN A 141 12.98 12.46 -22.09
CA GLN A 141 12.46 13.01 -23.36
C GLN A 141 11.41 14.11 -23.11
N GLU A 142 10.60 13.94 -22.05
CA GLU A 142 9.62 14.91 -21.61
C GLU A 142 9.67 15.03 -20.08
N ALA A 143 10.26 16.13 -19.60
CA ALA A 143 10.27 16.46 -18.18
C ALA A 143 8.86 16.73 -17.65
N HIS A 144 8.59 16.33 -16.41
CA HIS A 144 7.28 16.45 -15.78
C HIS A 144 6.84 17.93 -15.64
N VAL A 145 5.66 18.23 -16.19
CA VAL A 145 4.96 19.50 -16.06
C VAL A 145 3.59 19.21 -15.42
N PRO A 146 3.18 19.93 -14.37
CA PRO A 146 1.84 19.77 -13.80
C PRO A 146 0.75 20.16 -14.80
N GLU A 147 -0.43 19.58 -14.62
CA GLU A 147 -1.62 19.96 -15.37
C GLU A 147 -2.00 21.43 -15.07
N LYS A 148 -2.21 22.21 -16.14
CA LYS A 148 -2.72 23.59 -16.04
C LYS A 148 -4.24 23.58 -15.96
N LYS A 149 -4.80 24.17 -14.90
CA LYS A 149 -6.25 24.32 -14.72
C LYS A 149 -6.84 25.36 -15.71
N PRO A 150 -8.18 25.31 -15.95
CA PRO A 150 -8.84 26.29 -16.82
C PRO A 150 -8.56 27.74 -16.42
N ALA A 151 -8.45 28.61 -17.42
CA ALA A 151 -8.14 30.02 -17.21
C ALA A 151 -9.19 30.71 -16.32
N LYS A 152 -8.72 31.44 -15.29
CA LYS A 152 -9.58 32.17 -14.34
C LYS A 152 -9.76 33.65 -14.70
N GLY A 153 -9.07 34.14 -15.74
CA GLY A 153 -9.22 35.52 -16.25
C GLY A 153 -8.73 36.61 -15.28
N LYS A 154 -7.84 36.26 -14.35
CA LYS A 154 -7.27 37.15 -13.33
C LYS A 154 -5.76 37.26 -13.49
N SER A 155 -5.25 38.47 -13.27
CA SER A 155 -3.85 38.86 -13.49
C SER A 155 -3.13 39.07 -12.16
N ILE A 156 -1.89 38.58 -12.06
CA ILE A 156 -1.09 38.65 -10.83
C ILE A 156 0.33 39.11 -11.16
N ALA A 157 0.80 40.14 -10.44
CA ALA A 157 2.18 40.59 -10.49
C ALA A 157 2.99 39.96 -9.34
N VAL A 158 4.17 39.43 -9.63
CA VAL A 158 5.14 38.97 -8.64
C VAL A 158 6.41 39.79 -8.80
N VAL A 159 6.86 40.46 -7.74
CA VAL A 159 8.08 41.28 -7.80
C VAL A 159 9.23 40.54 -7.14
N GLY A 160 10.22 40.14 -7.94
CA GLY A 160 11.40 39.36 -7.57
C GLY A 160 11.32 37.92 -8.08
N SER A 161 12.32 37.47 -8.84
CA SER A 161 12.44 36.10 -9.37
C SER A 161 13.31 35.18 -8.51
N GLY A 162 13.40 35.45 -7.21
CA GLY A 162 14.02 34.53 -6.25
C GLY A 162 13.19 33.26 -6.02
N PRO A 163 13.67 32.32 -5.19
CA PRO A 163 13.01 31.03 -4.95
C PRO A 163 11.54 31.15 -4.53
N GLY A 164 11.20 32.14 -3.69
CA GLY A 164 9.81 32.40 -3.28
C GLY A 164 8.93 32.97 -4.39
N GLY A 165 9.43 33.94 -5.16
CA GLY A 165 8.69 34.57 -6.26
C GLY A 165 8.41 33.61 -7.41
N LEU A 166 9.44 32.89 -7.87
CA LEU A 166 9.28 31.85 -8.89
C LEU A 166 8.31 30.75 -8.44
N THR A 167 8.38 30.33 -7.18
CA THR A 167 7.44 29.34 -6.62
C THR A 167 6.00 29.85 -6.62
N CYS A 168 5.79 31.10 -6.20
CA CYS A 168 4.46 31.73 -6.18
C CYS A 168 3.88 31.74 -7.61
N GLY A 169 4.66 32.22 -8.57
CA GLY A 169 4.22 32.30 -9.96
C GLY A 169 3.99 30.93 -10.61
N TYR A 170 4.82 29.94 -10.31
CA TYR A 170 4.61 28.56 -10.74
C TYR A 170 3.25 28.01 -10.31
N TYR A 171 2.94 28.05 -9.00
CA TYR A 171 1.67 27.51 -8.51
C TYR A 171 0.46 28.29 -9.04
N LEU A 172 0.54 29.61 -9.12
CA LEU A 172 -0.55 30.44 -9.65
C LEU A 172 -0.80 30.20 -11.15
N SER A 173 0.26 30.06 -11.95
CA SER A 173 0.12 29.76 -13.39
C SER A 173 -0.53 28.39 -13.63
N ASN A 174 -0.18 27.39 -12.80
CA ASN A 174 -0.82 26.07 -12.80
C ASN A 174 -2.31 26.14 -12.41
N GLU A 175 -2.68 27.07 -11.52
CA GLU A 175 -4.07 27.31 -11.11
C GLU A 175 -4.92 28.05 -12.16
N GLY A 176 -4.34 28.41 -13.30
CA GLY A 176 -5.04 29.07 -14.41
C GLY A 176 -5.02 30.61 -14.36
N TYR A 177 -4.13 31.20 -13.57
CA TYR A 177 -3.92 32.65 -13.51
C TYR A 177 -2.91 33.15 -14.55
N ASN A 178 -3.06 34.40 -14.98
CA ASN A 178 -2.06 35.07 -15.79
C ASN A 178 -1.03 35.71 -14.85
N VAL A 179 0.20 35.21 -14.87
CA VAL A 179 1.24 35.62 -13.91
C VAL A 179 2.39 36.30 -14.62
N THR A 180 2.73 37.49 -14.14
CA THR A 180 3.88 38.25 -14.59
C THR A 180 4.87 38.44 -13.44
N VAL A 181 6.09 37.98 -13.62
CA VAL A 181 7.20 38.14 -12.67
C VAL A 181 8.13 39.25 -13.14
N TYR A 182 8.40 40.23 -12.30
CA TYR A 182 9.35 41.30 -12.57
C TYR A 182 10.65 41.07 -11.80
N GLU A 183 11.78 41.06 -12.50
CA GLU A 183 13.11 40.88 -11.93
C GLU A 183 13.98 42.12 -12.19
N ALA A 184 14.58 42.67 -11.13
CA ALA A 184 15.42 43.85 -11.23
C ALA A 184 16.77 43.55 -11.88
N MET A 185 17.27 42.33 -11.72
CA MET A 185 18.54 41.86 -12.26
C MET A 185 18.42 41.40 -13.73
N PRO A 186 19.55 41.25 -14.47
CA PRO A 186 19.53 40.83 -15.88
C PRO A 186 19.03 39.41 -16.11
N GLU A 187 19.32 38.50 -15.18
CA GLU A 187 18.97 37.08 -15.22
C GLU A 187 18.17 36.65 -13.98
N THR A 188 17.39 35.59 -14.13
CA THR A 188 16.43 35.11 -13.11
C THR A 188 17.08 34.26 -12.00
N GLY A 189 16.36 34.05 -10.90
CA GLY A 189 16.75 33.12 -9.82
C GLY A 189 17.19 33.78 -8.51
N GLY A 190 17.27 35.12 -8.48
CA GLY A 190 17.64 35.88 -7.28
C GLY A 190 18.93 35.37 -6.63
N TRP A 191 18.93 35.19 -5.30
CA TRP A 191 20.11 34.73 -4.58
C TRP A 191 20.60 33.32 -4.94
N LEU A 192 19.77 32.47 -5.57
CA LEU A 192 20.27 31.18 -6.12
C LEU A 192 21.26 31.41 -7.28
N ARG A 193 21.08 32.48 -8.04
CA ARG A 193 22.02 32.88 -9.09
C ARG A 193 23.16 33.71 -8.53
N TYR A 194 22.82 34.79 -7.84
CA TYR A 194 23.79 35.84 -7.49
C TYR A 194 24.52 35.61 -6.16
N GLY A 195 24.10 34.63 -5.36
CA GLY A 195 24.67 34.37 -4.04
C GLY A 195 25.26 32.97 -3.85
N ILE A 196 24.98 32.04 -4.76
CA ILE A 196 25.50 30.66 -4.70
C ILE A 196 26.50 30.45 -5.83
N PRO A 197 27.73 29.96 -5.59
CA PRO A 197 28.72 29.76 -6.65
C PRO A 197 28.40 28.63 -7.65
N GLU A 198 29.06 28.66 -8.82
CA GLU A 198 28.87 27.70 -9.93
C GLU A 198 29.15 26.24 -9.53
N TYR A 199 30.14 26.01 -8.66
CA TYR A 199 30.52 24.67 -8.21
C TYR A 199 29.50 23.99 -7.26
N ARG A 200 28.54 24.76 -6.73
CA ARG A 200 27.41 24.26 -5.93
C ARG A 200 26.13 24.18 -6.73
N LEU A 201 25.81 25.24 -7.48
CA LEU A 201 24.62 25.33 -8.31
C LEU A 201 24.99 25.91 -9.68
N PRO A 202 25.21 25.03 -10.68
CA PRO A 202 25.51 25.46 -12.03
C PRO A 202 24.38 26.34 -12.59
N LYS A 203 24.71 27.51 -13.14
CA LYS A 203 23.69 28.45 -13.64
C LYS A 203 22.89 27.88 -14.81
N SER A 204 23.53 27.07 -15.64
CA SER A 204 22.87 26.35 -16.73
C SER A 204 21.78 25.37 -16.25
N ILE A 205 21.89 24.83 -15.04
CA ILE A 205 20.85 23.97 -14.44
C ILE A 205 19.71 24.83 -13.91
N LEU A 206 20.03 25.95 -13.26
CA LEU A 206 19.03 26.92 -12.80
C LEU A 206 18.21 27.50 -13.96
N ASP A 207 18.85 27.82 -15.10
CA ASP A 207 18.17 28.30 -16.31
C ASP A 207 17.13 27.30 -16.80
N LYS A 208 17.53 26.03 -16.90
CA LYS A 208 16.62 24.94 -17.30
C LYS A 208 15.49 24.76 -16.30
N GLU A 209 15.76 24.85 -15.01
CA GLU A 209 14.73 24.73 -13.98
C GLU A 209 13.70 25.87 -14.07
N VAL A 210 14.14 27.12 -14.28
CA VAL A 210 13.25 28.25 -14.50
C VAL A 210 12.44 28.07 -15.78
N GLU A 211 13.05 27.60 -16.87
CA GLU A 211 12.36 27.29 -18.11
C GLU A 211 11.22 26.26 -17.88
N LEU A 212 11.51 25.18 -17.14
CA LEU A 212 10.51 24.17 -16.77
C LEU A 212 9.35 24.79 -15.96
N MET A 213 9.64 25.72 -15.06
CA MET A 213 8.63 26.40 -14.26
C MET A 213 7.75 27.35 -15.10
N CYS A 214 8.27 27.91 -16.19
CA CYS A 214 7.54 28.83 -17.06
C CYS A 214 6.58 28.14 -18.05
N ARG A 215 6.67 26.82 -18.24
CA ARG A 215 5.92 26.07 -19.27
C ARG A 215 4.40 26.26 -19.23
N ASN A 216 3.82 26.55 -18.06
CA ASN A 216 2.39 26.80 -17.90
C ASN A 216 1.99 28.29 -18.04
N GLY A 217 2.87 29.14 -18.59
CA GLY A 217 2.55 30.52 -18.97
C GLY A 217 2.85 31.56 -17.90
N MET A 218 3.80 31.27 -17.00
CA MET A 218 4.42 32.31 -16.17
C MET A 218 5.39 33.11 -17.04
N GLU A 219 5.18 34.43 -17.15
CA GLU A 219 6.04 35.32 -17.92
C GLU A 219 6.98 36.06 -17.00
N ILE A 220 8.26 36.19 -17.37
CA ILE A 220 9.27 36.88 -16.57
C ILE A 220 9.89 38.01 -17.38
N TYR A 221 9.91 39.21 -16.80
CA TYR A 221 10.58 40.39 -17.37
C TYR A 221 11.76 40.80 -16.49
N THR A 222 12.96 40.68 -17.03
CA THR A 222 14.21 41.09 -16.36
C THR A 222 14.54 42.57 -16.60
N ASN A 223 15.50 43.11 -15.84
CA ASN A 223 15.86 44.53 -15.85
C ASN A 223 14.66 45.46 -15.58
N LYS A 224 13.81 45.05 -14.63
CA LYS A 224 12.59 45.75 -14.24
C LYS A 224 12.51 45.94 -12.73
N LYS A 225 12.74 47.18 -12.29
CA LYS A 225 12.95 47.51 -10.88
C LYS A 225 11.78 48.31 -10.30
N LEU A 226 11.22 47.77 -9.21
CA LEU A 226 10.20 48.45 -8.40
C LEU A 226 10.75 49.74 -7.79
N GLY A 227 9.99 50.83 -7.93
CA GLY A 227 10.38 52.19 -7.52
C GLY A 227 11.11 52.99 -8.60
N GLU A 228 11.48 52.38 -9.72
CA GLU A 228 12.12 53.05 -10.88
C GLU A 228 11.32 52.86 -12.17
N ASP A 229 11.07 51.61 -12.59
CA ASP A 229 10.30 51.30 -13.81
C ASP A 229 8.78 51.36 -13.59
N PHE A 230 8.33 51.05 -12.37
CA PHE A 230 6.93 51.05 -11.95
C PHE A 230 6.86 51.23 -10.43
N THR A 231 5.71 51.68 -9.93
CA THR A 231 5.43 51.84 -8.50
C THR A 231 4.59 50.70 -7.96
N LEU A 232 4.61 50.52 -6.63
CA LEU A 232 3.74 49.56 -5.95
C LEU A 232 2.26 49.93 -6.15
N SER A 233 1.96 51.24 -6.11
CA SER A 233 0.63 51.75 -6.41
C SER A 233 0.16 51.44 -7.83
N ASP A 234 1.04 51.49 -8.84
CA ASP A 234 0.69 51.11 -10.21
C ASP A 234 0.36 49.62 -10.29
N LEU A 235 1.18 48.76 -9.68
CA LEU A 235 0.94 47.31 -9.68
C LEU A 235 -0.36 46.93 -8.96
N SER A 236 -0.66 47.55 -7.80
CA SER A 236 -1.89 47.29 -7.05
C SER A 236 -3.14 47.63 -7.87
N ARG A 237 -3.07 48.72 -8.65
CA ARG A 237 -4.16 49.17 -9.54
C ARG A 237 -4.32 48.29 -10.78
N ASP A 238 -3.21 47.90 -11.40
CA ASP A 238 -3.22 47.31 -12.74
C ASP A 238 -3.35 45.77 -12.71
N PHE A 239 -3.04 45.13 -11.57
CA PHE A 239 -3.19 43.68 -11.37
C PHE A 239 -4.23 43.36 -10.31
N ASP A 240 -4.84 42.17 -10.40
CA ASP A 240 -5.83 41.74 -9.41
C ASP A 240 -5.18 41.37 -8.06
N ALA A 241 -3.91 40.97 -8.05
CA ALA A 241 -3.10 40.78 -6.85
C ALA A 241 -1.60 41.04 -7.11
N VAL A 242 -0.88 41.44 -6.06
CA VAL A 242 0.57 41.72 -6.10
C VAL A 242 1.29 40.92 -5.02
N CYS A 243 2.32 40.15 -5.38
CA CYS A 243 3.15 39.41 -4.45
C CYS A 243 4.58 39.98 -4.42
N LEU A 244 4.98 40.57 -3.29
CA LEU A 244 6.31 41.14 -3.07
C LEU A 244 7.29 40.08 -2.55
N ALA A 245 8.23 39.69 -3.41
CA ALA A 245 9.31 38.73 -3.15
C ALA A 245 10.69 39.38 -3.39
N VAL A 246 10.85 40.65 -3.01
CA VAL A 246 12.01 41.51 -3.31
C VAL A 246 13.33 41.07 -2.66
N GLY A 247 13.28 40.12 -1.72
CA GLY A 247 14.46 39.56 -1.06
C GLY A 247 15.21 40.54 -0.15
N ALA A 248 16.35 40.10 0.38
CA ALA A 248 17.28 40.94 1.14
C ALA A 248 18.46 41.37 0.24
N SER A 249 18.23 42.34 -0.63
CA SER A 249 19.17 42.71 -1.70
C SER A 249 20.33 43.63 -1.29
N LYS A 250 20.33 44.18 -0.07
CA LYS A 250 21.39 45.07 0.46
C LYS A 250 22.24 44.38 1.52
N THR A 251 23.54 44.59 1.47
CA THR A 251 24.45 44.08 2.50
C THR A 251 24.36 44.91 3.79
N VAL A 252 24.60 44.26 4.94
CA VAL A 252 24.83 44.93 6.22
C VAL A 252 26.32 45.22 6.36
N GLU A 253 26.68 46.50 6.40
CA GLU A 253 28.05 46.95 6.59
C GLU A 253 28.55 46.65 8.01
N MET A 254 29.83 46.28 8.11
CA MET A 254 30.53 46.15 9.39
C MET A 254 31.42 47.37 9.59
N HIS A 255 30.98 48.29 10.45
CA HIS A 255 31.72 49.52 10.68
C HIS A 255 32.85 49.32 11.68
N TYR A 256 34.09 49.39 11.20
CA TYR A 256 35.31 49.49 11.99
C TYR A 256 36.36 50.32 11.22
N THR A 257 37.43 50.76 11.87
CA THR A 257 38.41 51.66 11.25
C THR A 257 39.00 51.03 9.98
N GLY A 258 38.90 51.73 8.84
CA GLY A 258 39.43 51.27 7.56
C GLY A 258 38.58 50.24 6.82
N SER A 259 37.31 50.01 7.23
CA SER A 259 36.40 49.09 6.52
C SER A 259 35.99 49.56 5.11
N ASP A 260 36.29 50.81 4.75
CA ASP A 260 36.00 51.49 3.50
C ASP A 260 37.22 51.66 2.57
N LEU A 261 38.38 51.12 2.96
CA LEU A 261 39.61 51.16 2.14
C LEU A 261 39.43 50.40 0.82
N ASP A 262 40.24 50.74 -0.18
CA ASP A 262 40.28 49.94 -1.40
C ASP A 262 40.72 48.49 -1.08
N GLY A 263 40.15 47.51 -1.77
CA GLY A 263 40.30 46.09 -1.44
C GLY A 263 39.44 45.58 -0.28
N CYS A 264 38.59 46.43 0.34
CA CYS A 264 37.55 45.98 1.27
C CYS A 264 36.22 45.79 0.54
N TYR A 265 35.72 44.56 0.52
CA TYR A 265 34.49 44.16 -0.16
C TYR A 265 33.45 43.66 0.82
N LEU A 266 32.19 43.76 0.42
CA LEU A 266 31.07 43.19 1.13
C LEU A 266 30.73 41.84 0.49
N GLY A 267 30.57 40.78 1.29
CA GLY A 267 30.58 39.40 0.78
C GLY A 267 29.49 39.11 -0.26
N VAL A 268 28.31 39.70 -0.08
CA VAL A 268 27.18 39.52 -0.99
C VAL A 268 27.40 40.26 -2.30
N ASP A 269 27.99 41.45 -2.23
CA ASP A 269 28.37 42.23 -3.41
C ASP A 269 29.53 41.56 -4.16
N TYR A 270 30.47 40.94 -3.43
CA TYR A 270 31.55 40.12 -4.00
C TYR A 270 31.03 38.92 -4.79
N LEU A 271 30.18 38.09 -4.19
CA LEU A 271 29.62 36.92 -4.89
C LEU A 271 28.75 37.33 -6.09
N LYS A 272 27.97 38.41 -5.95
CA LYS A 272 27.16 38.96 -7.02
C LYS A 272 28.03 39.45 -8.19
N ASP A 273 29.06 40.24 -7.90
CA ASP A 273 29.96 40.78 -8.93
C ASP A 273 30.73 39.66 -9.65
N TYR A 274 31.10 38.60 -8.93
CA TYR A 274 31.77 37.41 -9.49
C TYR A 274 30.92 36.66 -10.53
N VAL A 275 29.61 36.87 -10.58
CA VAL A 275 28.74 36.26 -11.60
C VAL A 275 28.13 37.29 -12.55
N THR A 276 28.44 38.57 -12.40
CA THR A 276 27.95 39.64 -13.27
C THR A 276 29.09 40.34 -14.01
N GLU A 277 29.70 41.35 -13.39
CA GLU A 277 30.53 42.33 -14.07
C GLU A 277 32.03 42.10 -13.85
N HIS A 278 32.41 41.25 -12.88
CA HIS A 278 33.79 40.95 -12.51
C HIS A 278 34.65 42.21 -12.28
N LYS A 279 34.09 43.23 -11.62
CA LYS A 279 34.79 44.48 -11.31
C LYS A 279 35.66 44.38 -10.07
N LEU A 280 35.30 43.54 -9.11
CA LEU A 280 36.01 43.34 -7.85
C LEU A 280 37.15 42.34 -8.07
N VAL A 281 38.39 42.80 -7.84
CA VAL A 281 39.59 41.99 -8.04
C VAL A 281 40.20 41.64 -6.69
N THR A 282 40.26 40.33 -6.40
CA THR A 282 40.94 39.82 -5.21
C THR A 282 42.45 39.81 -5.41
N GLY A 283 43.20 40.06 -4.34
CA GLY A 283 44.65 39.89 -4.32
C GLY A 283 45.05 38.46 -3.93
N LYS A 284 46.31 38.28 -3.50
CA LYS A 284 46.86 36.97 -3.16
C LYS A 284 46.56 36.52 -1.74
N LYS A 285 46.30 37.44 -0.80
CA LYS A 285 46.01 37.14 0.61
C LYS A 285 44.66 37.73 1.01
N VAL A 286 43.65 36.88 1.11
CA VAL A 286 42.25 37.28 1.34
C VAL A 286 41.82 36.94 2.77
N ALA A 287 41.30 37.93 3.49
CA ALA A 287 40.60 37.73 4.76
C ALA A 287 39.09 37.72 4.54
N VAL A 288 38.39 36.67 4.96
CA VAL A 288 36.91 36.62 4.93
C VAL A 288 36.37 36.70 6.34
N ILE A 289 35.59 37.73 6.66
CA ILE A 289 35.04 37.95 8.00
C ILE A 289 33.59 37.47 8.03
N GLY A 290 33.30 36.45 8.83
CA GLY A 290 31.95 35.90 8.95
C GLY A 290 31.98 34.42 9.34
N GLY A 291 30.80 33.81 9.48
CA GLY A 291 30.71 32.38 9.78
C GLY A 291 29.48 31.68 9.23
N GLY A 292 28.64 32.38 8.45
CA GLY A 292 27.50 31.78 7.76
C GLY A 292 27.87 31.31 6.35
N ASN A 293 26.92 30.68 5.65
CA ASN A 293 27.16 30.09 4.32
C ASN A 293 27.72 31.09 3.31
N THR A 294 27.28 32.36 3.32
CA THR A 294 27.87 33.41 2.47
C THR A 294 29.37 33.60 2.70
N ALA A 295 29.84 33.50 3.95
CA ALA A 295 31.28 33.59 4.25
C ALA A 295 32.04 32.37 3.72
N ILE A 296 31.45 31.17 3.81
CA ILE A 296 32.01 29.95 3.24
C ILE A 296 32.12 30.06 1.72
N ASP A 297 31.04 30.49 1.06
CA ASP A 297 31.00 30.66 -0.39
C ASP A 297 32.01 31.73 -0.86
N CYS A 298 32.16 32.84 -0.13
CA CYS A 298 33.20 33.85 -0.39
C CYS A 298 34.60 33.24 -0.28
N ALA A 299 34.88 32.49 0.78
CA ALA A 299 36.20 31.93 1.05
C ALA A 299 36.61 30.89 0.00
N ARG A 300 35.70 29.97 -0.34
CA ARG A 300 35.94 28.96 -1.38
C ARG A 300 36.08 29.59 -2.77
N THR A 301 35.29 30.63 -3.07
CA THR A 301 35.43 31.38 -4.33
C THR A 301 36.81 32.03 -4.43
N ALA A 302 37.28 32.70 -3.36
CA ALA A 302 38.61 33.31 -3.32
C ALA A 302 39.75 32.28 -3.46
N VAL A 303 39.66 31.12 -2.79
CA VAL A 303 40.67 30.05 -2.94
C VAL A 303 40.73 29.51 -4.37
N ARG A 304 39.58 29.27 -4.99
CA ARG A 304 39.51 28.78 -6.37
C ARG A 304 39.96 29.82 -7.40
N ASP A 305 39.90 31.10 -7.04
CA ASP A 305 40.50 32.22 -7.80
C ASP A 305 42.02 32.34 -7.58
N GLY A 306 42.60 31.48 -6.73
CA GLY A 306 44.03 31.37 -6.49
C GLY A 306 44.56 32.11 -5.26
N ALA A 307 43.68 32.61 -4.38
CA ALA A 307 44.09 33.35 -3.19
C ALA A 307 44.40 32.45 -1.98
N ASP A 308 45.44 32.80 -1.22
CA ASP A 308 45.67 32.30 0.14
C ASP A 308 44.63 32.93 1.08
N THR A 309 43.63 32.15 1.45
CA THR A 309 42.42 32.67 2.11
C THR A 309 42.34 32.26 3.57
N THR A 310 42.02 33.23 4.43
CA THR A 310 41.80 33.01 5.87
C THR A 310 40.41 33.50 6.28
N LEU A 311 39.63 32.62 6.90
CA LEU A 311 38.30 32.92 7.42
C LEU A 311 38.39 33.32 8.91
N ILE A 312 37.94 34.52 9.22
CA ILE A 312 37.98 35.12 10.55
C ILE A 312 36.58 35.08 11.16
N TYR A 313 36.45 34.40 12.30
CA TYR A 313 35.19 34.29 13.01
C TYR A 313 35.33 34.58 14.49
N ARG A 314 34.46 35.47 15.00
CA ARG A 314 34.49 35.98 16.37
C ARG A 314 34.09 34.98 17.46
N ARG A 315 33.72 33.74 17.09
CA ARG A 315 33.37 32.64 18.01
C ARG A 315 34.13 31.38 17.62
N THR A 316 33.82 30.24 18.24
CA THR A 316 34.45 28.96 17.89
C THR A 316 33.76 28.32 16.68
N ARG A 317 34.33 27.22 16.19
CA ARG A 317 33.79 26.40 15.10
C ARG A 317 32.35 25.98 15.38
N ASP A 318 32.06 25.54 16.61
CA ASP A 318 30.75 25.00 17.01
C ASP A 318 29.62 26.05 17.02
N GLU A 319 29.95 27.35 17.05
CA GLU A 319 28.95 28.42 16.95
C GLU A 319 28.89 29.06 15.55
N MET A 320 29.55 28.49 14.54
CA MET A 320 29.39 28.93 13.15
C MET A 320 27.95 28.66 12.68
N PRO A 321 27.27 29.64 12.06
CA PRO A 321 25.96 29.40 11.45
C PRO A 321 25.97 28.55 10.18
N ALA A 322 27.13 28.34 9.56
CA ALA A 322 27.26 27.49 8.39
C ALA A 322 27.09 26.00 8.74
N GLU A 323 26.64 25.20 7.78
CA GLU A 323 26.45 23.76 7.99
C GLU A 323 27.79 23.04 8.15
N ASP A 324 27.86 22.02 9.01
CA ASP A 324 29.11 21.32 9.34
C ASP A 324 29.83 20.74 8.11
N TYR A 325 29.09 20.22 7.14
CA TYR A 325 29.67 19.69 5.90
C TYR A 325 30.25 20.81 5.02
N GLU A 326 29.67 22.02 5.04
CA GLU A 326 30.23 23.17 4.30
C GLU A 326 31.52 23.68 4.95
N ILE A 327 31.59 23.63 6.29
CA ILE A 327 32.81 23.95 7.03
C ILE A 327 33.91 22.93 6.71
N ALA A 328 33.58 21.64 6.71
CA ALA A 328 34.53 20.59 6.34
C ALA A 328 35.04 20.72 4.89
N GLU A 329 34.15 21.11 3.96
CA GLU A 329 34.49 21.33 2.56
C GLU A 329 35.49 22.49 2.36
N VAL A 330 35.30 23.60 3.07
CA VAL A 330 36.21 24.74 2.97
C VAL A 330 37.56 24.46 3.67
N GLU A 331 37.56 23.66 4.74
CA GLU A 331 38.77 23.12 5.38
C GLU A 331 39.55 22.22 4.40
N HIS A 332 38.84 21.37 3.65
CA HIS A 332 39.42 20.46 2.65
C HIS A 332 40.04 21.21 1.46
N GLU A 333 39.48 22.36 1.08
CA GLU A 333 40.04 23.25 0.05
C GLU A 333 41.22 24.10 0.55
N GLY A 334 41.61 23.99 1.83
CA GLY A 334 42.83 24.59 2.37
C GLY A 334 42.64 26.01 2.93
N VAL A 335 41.41 26.46 3.18
CA VAL A 335 41.14 27.74 3.86
C VAL A 335 41.60 27.67 5.31
N LYS A 336 42.34 28.69 5.76
CA LYS A 336 42.78 28.82 7.15
C LYS A 336 41.68 29.44 8.01
N PHE A 337 41.66 29.13 9.30
CA PHE A 337 40.67 29.68 10.23
C PHE A 337 41.31 30.45 11.39
N HIS A 338 40.77 31.64 11.64
CA HIS A 338 40.96 32.38 12.89
C HIS A 338 39.65 32.45 13.67
N PHE A 339 39.45 31.43 14.50
CA PHE A 339 38.38 31.43 15.50
C PHE A 339 38.68 32.38 16.64
N LEU A 340 37.62 32.77 17.37
CA LEU A 340 37.71 33.70 18.49
C LEU A 340 38.52 34.96 18.12
N THR A 341 38.30 35.46 16.91
CA THR A 341 39.07 36.58 16.36
C THR A 341 38.13 37.53 15.63
N ASN A 342 38.33 38.84 15.78
CA ASN A 342 37.51 39.86 15.14
C ASN A 342 38.40 41.01 14.63
N PRO A 343 38.12 41.59 13.46
CA PRO A 343 38.88 42.74 12.98
C PRO A 343 38.59 43.99 13.82
N SER A 344 39.65 44.75 14.11
CA SER A 344 39.61 46.02 14.84
C SER A 344 39.94 47.22 13.95
N GLU A 345 40.90 47.07 13.03
CA GLU A 345 41.37 48.13 12.14
C GLU A 345 42.00 47.52 10.87
N ASN A 346 41.65 48.02 9.69
CA ASN A 346 42.36 47.76 8.44
C ASN A 346 43.39 48.87 8.18
N ILE A 347 44.59 48.48 7.80
CA ILE A 347 45.73 49.37 7.59
C ILE A 347 46.01 49.47 6.08
N ALA A 348 46.02 50.70 5.57
CA ALA A 348 46.23 51.00 4.16
C ALA A 348 47.72 51.00 3.76
N ASP A 349 47.98 50.64 2.52
CA ASP A 349 49.24 50.87 1.83
C ASP A 349 49.38 52.33 1.36
N ALA A 350 50.47 52.63 0.65
CA ALA A 350 50.73 53.97 0.13
C ALA A 350 49.70 54.46 -0.92
N ASN A 351 48.89 53.56 -1.49
CA ASN A 351 47.88 53.85 -2.50
C ASN A 351 46.45 53.85 -1.93
N GLY A 352 46.27 53.63 -0.63
CA GLY A 352 44.95 53.59 0.02
C GLY A 352 44.26 52.24 -0.04
N ARG A 353 44.95 51.16 -0.45
CA ARG A 353 44.44 49.79 -0.46
C ARG A 353 44.80 49.08 0.83
N VAL A 354 43.95 48.20 1.34
CA VAL A 354 44.27 47.36 2.51
C VAL A 354 45.51 46.51 2.24
N CYS A 355 46.44 46.47 3.20
CA CYS A 355 47.62 45.59 3.15
C CYS A 355 47.83 44.78 4.44
N GLN A 356 47.27 45.24 5.55
CA GLN A 356 47.34 44.56 6.85
C GLN A 356 46.03 44.76 7.61
N VAL A 357 45.66 43.77 8.43
CA VAL A 357 44.50 43.83 9.32
C VAL A 357 44.96 43.61 10.75
N LYS A 358 44.57 44.53 11.63
CA LYS A 358 44.74 44.41 13.08
C LYS A 358 43.58 43.63 13.66
N LEU A 359 43.87 42.41 14.10
CA LEU A 359 42.92 41.45 14.62
C LEU A 359 42.95 41.45 16.15
N GLU A 360 41.77 41.45 16.76
CA GLU A 360 41.57 41.33 18.21
C GLU A 360 41.14 39.91 18.57
N LYS A 361 41.76 39.34 19.60
CA LYS A 361 41.31 38.06 20.16
C LYS A 361 40.07 38.23 21.03
N MET A 362 39.17 37.28 20.90
CA MET A 362 37.88 37.21 21.56
C MET A 362 37.83 36.05 22.57
N ALA A 363 36.90 36.12 23.51
CA ALA A 363 36.50 35.02 24.38
C ALA A 363 34.97 34.86 24.34
N LEU A 364 34.47 33.66 24.65
CA LEU A 364 33.03 33.41 24.75
C LEU A 364 32.49 33.90 26.11
N GLY A 365 31.50 34.77 26.05
CA GLY A 365 30.67 35.17 27.18
C GLY A 365 29.54 34.18 27.47
N GLU A 366 28.55 34.62 28.25
CA GLU A 366 27.39 33.78 28.57
C GLU A 366 26.54 33.50 27.31
N PRO A 367 25.91 32.31 27.22
CA PRO A 367 24.91 32.01 26.21
C PRO A 367 23.67 32.90 26.37
N ASP A 368 23.10 33.33 25.25
CA ASP A 368 21.79 33.96 25.22
C ASP A 368 20.65 32.92 25.30
N ALA A 369 19.39 33.36 25.21
CA ALA A 369 18.22 32.49 25.26
C ALA A 369 18.17 31.44 24.13
N SER A 370 18.94 31.61 23.05
CA SER A 370 19.09 30.64 21.97
C SER A 370 20.23 29.63 22.22
N GLY A 371 20.94 29.75 23.35
CA GLY A 371 22.15 28.99 23.66
C GLY A 371 23.42 29.57 23.02
N ARG A 372 23.30 30.63 22.22
CA ARG A 372 24.41 31.20 21.45
C ARG A 372 25.24 32.13 22.33
N ARG A 373 26.54 31.88 22.42
CA ARG A 373 27.44 32.65 23.30
C ARG A 373 27.82 34.00 22.69
N SER A 374 27.84 35.03 23.52
CA SER A 374 28.24 36.39 23.12
C SER A 374 29.77 36.49 22.99
N PRO A 375 30.32 37.05 21.89
CA PRO A 375 31.77 37.26 21.80
C PRO A 375 32.18 38.46 22.66
N LYS A 376 33.27 38.36 23.42
CA LYS A 376 33.84 39.42 24.26
C LYS A 376 35.28 39.71 23.86
N ALA A 377 35.59 40.97 23.61
CA ALA A 377 36.93 41.47 23.35
C ALA A 377 37.88 41.22 24.55
N MET A 378 39.09 40.72 24.28
CA MET A 378 40.12 40.52 25.31
C MET A 378 41.13 41.66 25.41
N GLY A 379 41.16 42.59 24.46
CA GLY A 379 42.18 43.63 24.38
C GLY A 379 43.57 43.14 23.94
N GLU A 380 43.69 41.88 23.49
CA GLU A 380 44.90 41.34 22.86
C GLU A 380 44.81 41.47 21.34
N PHE A 381 45.82 42.09 20.70
CA PHE A 381 45.83 42.34 19.26
C PHE A 381 47.04 41.69 18.58
N PHE A 382 46.86 41.26 17.34
CA PHE A 382 47.93 40.89 16.42
C PHE A 382 47.65 41.45 15.03
N ILE A 383 48.68 41.56 14.19
CA ILE A 383 48.56 42.09 12.83
C ILE A 383 48.95 41.00 11.85
N GLU A 384 48.17 40.85 10.79
CA GLU A 384 48.44 39.93 9.70
C GLU A 384 48.24 40.61 8.35
N GLU A 385 48.97 40.17 7.34
CA GLU A 385 48.94 40.74 5.99
C GLU A 385 47.76 40.20 5.20
N PHE A 386 46.90 41.10 4.72
CA PHE A 386 45.82 40.81 3.78
C PHE A 386 45.74 41.95 2.77
N ASP A 387 45.68 41.61 1.49
CA ASP A 387 45.54 42.57 0.39
C ASP A 387 44.09 42.72 -0.09
N THR A 388 43.18 41.92 0.50
CA THR A 388 41.74 41.95 0.28
C THR A 388 41.02 41.52 1.56
N VAL A 389 39.96 42.23 1.93
CA VAL A 389 39.11 41.91 3.09
C VAL A 389 37.66 41.82 2.65
N ILE A 390 36.99 40.69 2.88
CA ILE A 390 35.60 40.43 2.49
C ILE A 390 34.74 40.28 3.74
N ALA A 391 33.89 41.26 4.03
CA ALA A 391 32.98 41.23 5.18
C ALA A 391 31.63 40.59 4.81
N ALA A 392 31.36 39.39 5.32
CA ALA A 392 30.16 38.59 5.08
C ALA A 392 29.34 38.42 6.37
N VAL A 393 28.67 39.49 6.81
CA VAL A 393 27.97 39.54 8.11
C VAL A 393 26.47 39.24 8.01
N SER A 394 25.70 40.00 7.22
CA SER A 394 24.25 39.83 7.05
C SER A 394 23.73 40.61 5.84
N GLN A 395 22.44 40.45 5.53
CA GLN A 395 21.70 41.16 4.48
C GLN A 395 20.44 41.84 5.04
N LYS A 396 19.91 42.82 4.32
CA LYS A 396 18.65 43.53 4.60
C LYS A 396 17.90 43.85 3.30
N ALA A 397 16.59 44.05 3.39
CA ALA A 397 15.79 44.48 2.25
C ALA A 397 16.12 45.92 1.84
N ASP A 398 16.04 46.20 0.54
CA ASP A 398 16.08 47.57 0.05
C ASP A 398 14.70 48.21 0.11
N LEU A 399 14.49 49.18 1.00
CA LEU A 399 13.22 49.88 1.15
C LEU A 399 13.10 51.14 0.30
N SER A 400 14.09 51.48 -0.54
CA SER A 400 14.06 52.74 -1.29
C SER A 400 12.85 52.85 -2.23
N PHE A 401 12.26 51.72 -2.63
CA PHE A 401 11.06 51.67 -3.45
C PHE A 401 9.81 52.21 -2.74
N LEU A 402 9.82 52.35 -1.40
CA LEU A 402 8.69 52.91 -0.63
C LEU A 402 8.73 54.44 -0.49
N ASN A 403 9.85 55.09 -0.82
CA ASN A 403 10.07 56.51 -0.51
C ASN A 403 9.09 57.48 -1.20
N ASN A 404 8.45 57.07 -2.31
CA ASN A 404 7.55 57.90 -3.12
C ASN A 404 6.21 57.19 -3.43
N GLU A 405 5.77 56.26 -2.58
CA GLU A 405 4.54 55.49 -2.78
C GLU A 405 3.32 56.15 -2.11
N THR A 406 2.13 55.89 -2.65
CA THR A 406 0.87 56.29 -1.99
C THR A 406 0.33 55.21 -1.05
N ILE A 407 0.76 53.96 -1.24
CA ILE A 407 0.39 52.83 -0.40
C ILE A 407 1.39 52.73 0.76
N GLU A 408 0.89 52.76 2.00
CA GLU A 408 1.69 52.58 3.20
C GLU A 408 1.71 51.11 3.63
N LEU A 409 2.85 50.43 3.44
CA LEU A 409 3.01 49.04 3.86
C LEU A 409 3.43 48.93 5.33
N PRO A 410 2.77 48.09 6.15
CA PRO A 410 3.19 47.81 7.51
C PRO A 410 4.57 47.14 7.54
N LEU A 411 5.51 47.73 8.31
CA LEU A 411 6.85 47.20 8.51
C LEU A 411 7.11 46.88 9.98
N THR A 412 7.87 45.82 10.23
CA THR A 412 8.38 45.49 11.55
C THR A 412 9.54 46.42 11.94
N ARG A 413 9.96 46.37 13.22
CA ARG A 413 11.16 47.09 13.72
C ARG A 413 12.46 46.75 12.97
N TRP A 414 12.48 45.65 12.21
CA TRP A 414 13.64 45.18 11.45
C TRP A 414 13.58 45.58 9.98
N ASN A 415 12.66 46.48 9.60
CA ASN A 415 12.49 46.93 8.22
C ASN A 415 12.12 45.76 7.26
N THR A 416 11.36 44.79 7.78
CA THR A 416 10.73 43.68 7.03
C THR A 416 9.21 43.89 7.00
N SER A 417 8.50 43.32 6.02
CA SER A 417 7.04 43.39 5.92
C SER A 417 6.34 42.68 7.08
N ASP A 418 5.35 43.35 7.70
CA ASP A 418 4.50 42.80 8.77
C ASP A 418 3.27 42.06 8.21
N ALA A 419 3.53 41.17 7.25
CA ALA A 419 2.49 40.36 6.62
C ALA A 419 2.06 39.16 7.49
N HIS A 420 0.78 38.81 7.41
CA HIS A 420 0.17 37.76 8.21
C HIS A 420 0.83 36.38 7.94
N PRO A 421 1.24 35.62 8.96
CA PRO A 421 2.08 34.42 8.80
C PRO A 421 1.43 33.28 8.01
N GLU A 422 0.10 33.16 8.00
CA GLU A 422 -0.58 32.06 7.30
C GLU A 422 -1.08 32.43 5.90
N THR A 423 -1.42 33.70 5.69
CA THR A 423 -2.03 34.19 4.44
C THR A 423 -1.05 35.02 3.61
N MET A 424 0.09 35.42 4.18
CA MET A 424 1.08 36.30 3.55
C MET A 424 0.54 37.66 3.12
N HIS A 425 -0.71 37.99 3.47
CA HIS A 425 -1.35 39.25 3.14
C HIS A 425 -0.78 40.35 4.03
N SER A 426 -0.48 41.51 3.44
CA SER A 426 0.13 42.64 4.15
C SER A 426 -0.86 43.41 5.05
N GLY A 427 -2.15 43.07 5.01
CA GLY A 427 -3.23 43.85 5.62
C GLY A 427 -3.68 45.02 4.74
N VAL A 428 -3.08 45.23 3.57
CA VAL A 428 -3.31 46.38 2.70
C VAL A 428 -3.67 45.92 1.28
N GLU A 429 -4.84 46.37 0.80
CA GLU A 429 -5.33 46.15 -0.57
C GLU A 429 -5.18 44.68 -1.03
N ASN A 430 -4.62 44.46 -2.23
CA ASN A 430 -4.40 43.15 -2.85
C ASN A 430 -2.93 42.70 -2.75
N ILE A 431 -2.20 43.17 -1.73
CA ILE A 431 -0.74 43.01 -1.61
C ILE A 431 -0.37 41.88 -0.64
N PHE A 432 0.59 41.07 -1.06
CA PHE A 432 1.17 39.97 -0.30
C PHE A 432 2.69 40.15 -0.20
N SER A 433 3.31 39.67 0.88
CA SER A 433 4.77 39.77 1.07
C SER A 433 5.35 38.45 1.57
N ILE A 434 6.45 38.00 0.95
CA ILE A 434 7.04 36.68 1.20
C ILE A 434 8.57 36.70 1.25
N GLY A 435 9.16 35.58 1.68
CA GLY A 435 10.61 35.35 1.60
C GLY A 435 11.38 36.23 2.57
N ASP A 436 12.61 36.62 2.19
CA ASP A 436 13.48 37.39 3.09
C ASP A 436 12.92 38.77 3.41
N PHE A 437 12.08 39.35 2.53
CA PHE A 437 11.44 40.63 2.81
C PHE A 437 10.47 40.55 4.00
N ARG A 438 9.91 39.38 4.28
CA ARG A 438 8.99 39.14 5.41
C ARG A 438 9.72 38.56 6.63
N ARG A 439 10.65 37.62 6.43
CA ARG A 439 11.34 36.91 7.52
C ARG A 439 12.70 37.48 7.94
N GLY A 440 13.33 38.29 7.10
CA GLY A 440 14.79 38.44 7.10
C GLY A 440 15.47 37.27 6.38
N PRO A 441 16.81 37.32 6.22
CA PRO A 441 17.56 36.32 5.46
C PRO A 441 17.28 34.89 5.94
N ALA A 442 16.70 34.07 5.08
CA ALA A 442 16.28 32.70 5.37
C ALA A 442 16.84 31.70 4.33
N THR A 443 16.58 30.41 4.52
CA THR A 443 17.01 29.39 3.54
C THR A 443 16.11 29.36 2.31
N ALA A 444 16.65 28.93 1.17
CA ALA A 444 15.90 28.87 -0.08
C ALA A 444 14.60 28.03 0.01
N ILE A 445 14.62 26.92 0.77
CA ILE A 445 13.41 26.08 0.95
C ILE A 445 12.31 26.78 1.73
N GLU A 446 12.67 27.66 2.67
CA GLU A 446 11.69 28.43 3.42
C GLU A 446 11.04 29.44 2.49
N ALA A 447 11.83 30.11 1.64
CA ALA A 447 11.30 31.02 0.61
C ALA A 447 10.33 30.30 -0.34
N VAL A 448 10.65 29.08 -0.78
CA VAL A 448 9.73 28.22 -1.54
C VAL A 448 8.43 27.97 -0.76
N ALA A 449 8.52 27.63 0.53
CA ALA A 449 7.34 27.39 1.36
C ALA A 449 6.41 28.61 1.44
N ASP A 450 6.98 29.82 1.54
CA ASP A 450 6.19 31.06 1.54
C ASP A 450 5.57 31.35 0.17
N GLY A 451 6.32 31.13 -0.91
CA GLY A 451 5.79 31.28 -2.27
C GLY A 451 4.54 30.44 -2.50
N ARG A 452 4.54 29.18 -2.03
CA ARG A 452 3.36 28.31 -2.12
C ARG A 452 2.20 28.82 -1.24
N ARG A 453 2.49 29.24 0.01
CA ARG A 453 1.46 29.78 0.91
C ARG A 453 0.81 31.04 0.32
N ALA A 454 1.60 31.94 -0.26
CA ALA A 454 1.08 33.13 -0.94
C ALA A 454 0.22 32.76 -2.15
N ALA A 455 0.65 31.82 -3.00
CA ALA A 455 -0.16 31.34 -4.13
C ALA A 455 -1.53 30.82 -3.67
N GLN A 456 -1.56 30.00 -2.61
CA GLN A 456 -2.81 29.48 -2.03
C GLN A 456 -3.67 30.60 -1.41
N ALA A 457 -3.05 31.58 -0.77
CA ALA A 457 -3.77 32.70 -0.18
C ALA A 457 -4.36 33.64 -1.24
N ILE A 458 -3.64 33.89 -2.34
CA ILE A 458 -4.14 34.69 -3.46
C ILE A 458 -5.34 34.00 -4.13
N ASP A 459 -5.31 32.68 -4.32
CA ASP A 459 -6.47 31.92 -4.81
C ASP A 459 -7.69 32.04 -3.86
N ARG A 460 -7.46 31.99 -2.54
CA ARG A 460 -8.52 32.22 -1.53
C ARG A 460 -9.03 33.65 -1.52
N PHE A 461 -8.15 34.63 -1.75
CA PHE A 461 -8.50 36.04 -1.86
C PHE A 461 -9.52 36.26 -2.98
N PHE A 462 -9.29 35.66 -4.16
CA PHE A 462 -10.24 35.78 -5.28
C PHE A 462 -11.54 35.02 -5.09
N SER A 463 -11.56 33.94 -4.30
CA SER A 463 -12.78 33.20 -3.97
C SER A 463 -13.55 33.75 -2.77
N GLY A 464 -13.07 34.83 -2.14
CA GLY A 464 -13.70 35.41 -0.94
C GLY A 464 -13.62 34.49 0.30
N SER A 465 -12.64 33.60 0.34
CA SER A 465 -12.51 32.55 1.36
C SER A 465 -11.28 32.73 2.27
N MET A 466 -10.72 33.93 2.34
CA MET A 466 -9.54 34.25 3.17
C MET A 466 -9.73 33.94 4.66
N GLU A 467 -10.95 34.09 5.18
CA GLU A 467 -11.29 33.75 6.57
C GLU A 467 -11.45 32.23 6.80
N LYS A 468 -11.62 31.45 5.73
CA LYS A 468 -11.80 29.99 5.78
C LYS A 468 -10.47 29.28 5.58
N ILE A 469 -9.53 29.52 6.50
CA ILE A 469 -8.26 28.79 6.53
C ILE A 469 -8.58 27.33 6.91
N PRO A 470 -8.20 26.33 6.08
CA PRO A 470 -8.41 24.93 6.41
C PRO A 470 -7.78 24.62 7.77
N ALA A 471 -8.53 23.95 8.64
CA ALA A 471 -7.99 23.49 9.91
C ALA A 471 -6.77 22.60 9.65
N LYS A 472 -5.69 22.82 10.40
CA LYS A 472 -4.53 21.94 10.36
C LYS A 472 -4.97 20.55 10.82
N GLU A 473 -4.74 19.54 9.99
CA GLU A 473 -5.02 18.15 10.34
C GLU A 473 -4.26 17.79 11.63
N PHE A 474 -4.93 17.08 12.55
CA PHE A 474 -4.26 16.54 13.71
C PHE A 474 -3.17 15.57 13.26
N ASN A 475 -1.98 15.69 13.84
CA ASN A 475 -0.89 14.75 13.62
C ASN A 475 -0.25 14.42 14.97
N SER A 476 -0.19 13.13 15.28
CA SER A 476 0.65 12.64 16.37
C SER A 476 2.07 12.45 15.87
N GLN A 477 3.01 12.60 16.80
CA GLN A 477 4.42 12.31 16.62
C GLN A 477 4.91 11.49 17.82
N LYS A 478 5.90 10.64 17.59
CA LYS A 478 6.59 9.93 18.68
C LYS A 478 7.22 10.94 19.64
N GLU A 479 8.10 11.78 19.13
CA GLU A 479 8.79 12.82 19.87
C GLU A 479 9.05 14.05 18.98
N THR A 480 9.16 15.23 19.60
CA THR A 480 9.40 16.50 18.92
C THR A 480 10.76 16.61 18.24
N LYS A 481 11.75 15.84 18.72
CA LYS A 481 13.13 15.83 18.22
C LYS A 481 13.71 14.43 18.19
N LEU A 482 14.52 14.14 17.18
CA LEU A 482 15.17 12.83 17.01
C LEU A 482 15.92 12.36 18.26
N LYS A 483 16.67 13.26 18.91
CA LYS A 483 17.45 12.97 20.13
C LYS A 483 16.62 12.50 21.33
N LEU A 484 15.30 12.71 21.32
CA LEU A 484 14.39 12.28 22.38
C LEU A 484 13.81 10.88 22.11
N VAL A 485 13.92 10.38 20.88
CA VAL A 485 13.44 9.04 20.52
C VAL A 485 14.43 8.00 21.01
N ALA A 486 13.91 7.00 21.71
CA ALA A 486 14.67 5.87 22.25
C ALA A 486 15.18 4.96 21.10
N PRO A 487 16.51 4.80 20.91
CA PRO A 487 17.08 3.98 19.84
C PRO A 487 16.68 2.50 19.90
N GLU A 488 16.35 1.98 21.07
CA GLU A 488 16.02 0.57 21.31
C GLU A 488 14.80 0.11 20.51
N GLN A 489 13.90 1.04 20.14
CA GLN A 489 12.74 0.76 19.28
C GLN A 489 13.13 0.26 17.88
N PHE A 490 14.34 0.55 17.44
CA PHE A 490 14.84 0.22 16.11
C PHE A 490 15.94 -0.85 16.15
N ALA A 491 16.20 -1.46 17.32
CA ALA A 491 17.31 -2.40 17.51
C ALA A 491 17.21 -3.67 16.65
N ALA A 492 16.00 -4.07 16.24
CA ALA A 492 15.77 -5.22 15.36
C ALA A 492 16.09 -4.94 13.88
N ILE A 493 16.31 -3.67 13.51
CA ILE A 493 16.53 -3.26 12.11
C ILE A 493 18.01 -3.47 11.75
N PRO A 494 18.30 -4.15 10.62
CA PRO A 494 19.68 -4.37 10.20
C PRO A 494 20.37 -3.06 9.78
N LYS A 495 21.63 -2.93 10.20
CA LYS A 495 22.49 -1.81 9.81
C LYS A 495 22.96 -1.97 8.37
N VAL A 496 22.91 -0.89 7.60
CA VAL A 496 23.32 -0.81 6.20
C VAL A 496 24.07 0.50 5.99
N MET A 497 25.22 0.45 5.31
CA MET A 497 26.04 1.64 5.03
C MET A 497 25.31 2.64 4.15
N ARG A 498 25.53 3.93 4.40
CA ARG A 498 25.03 5.02 3.55
C ARG A 498 25.80 5.09 2.24
N ALA A 499 25.10 5.33 1.14
CA ALA A 499 25.73 5.62 -0.13
C ALA A 499 26.52 6.94 -0.05
N VAL A 500 27.81 6.90 -0.43
CA VAL A 500 28.68 8.08 -0.46
C VAL A 500 28.47 8.80 -1.80
N MET A 501 28.22 10.10 -1.75
CA MET A 501 28.06 10.92 -2.96
C MET A 501 29.38 10.94 -3.74
N PRO A 502 29.40 10.57 -5.04
CA PRO A 502 30.57 10.75 -5.86
C PRO A 502 30.90 12.25 -6.00
N GLU A 503 32.16 12.61 -5.81
CA GLU A 503 32.62 14.00 -5.83
C GLU A 503 33.88 14.17 -6.68
N LEU A 504 34.14 15.39 -7.14
CA LEU A 504 35.42 15.77 -7.75
C LEU A 504 36.59 15.61 -6.76
N SER A 505 37.75 15.20 -7.26
CA SER A 505 38.98 15.10 -6.46
C SER A 505 39.48 16.48 -6.02
N SER A 506 40.26 16.54 -4.95
CA SER A 506 40.83 17.80 -4.44
C SER A 506 41.64 18.56 -5.50
N GLU A 507 42.38 17.84 -6.35
CA GLU A 507 43.13 18.45 -7.45
C GLU A 507 42.20 19.04 -8.52
N GLN A 508 41.08 18.36 -8.82
CA GLN A 508 40.09 18.87 -9.77
C GLN A 508 39.36 20.10 -9.22
N ARG A 509 39.03 20.12 -7.93
CA ARG A 509 38.39 21.28 -7.25
C ARG A 509 39.27 22.53 -7.31
N ALA A 510 40.58 22.38 -7.16
CA ALA A 510 41.53 23.50 -7.20
C ALA A 510 41.73 24.11 -8.60
N LEU A 511 41.37 23.38 -9.67
CA LEU A 511 41.65 23.76 -11.05
C LEU A 511 40.44 24.35 -11.80
N ASN A 512 39.23 24.30 -11.23
CA ASN A 512 38.02 24.80 -11.89
C ASN A 512 36.84 25.03 -10.94
N PHE A 513 35.79 25.66 -11.47
CA PHE A 513 34.49 25.88 -10.81
C PHE A 513 33.45 24.81 -11.17
N GLY A 514 33.90 23.61 -11.56
CA GLY A 514 33.02 22.47 -11.85
C GLY A 514 32.21 22.05 -10.63
N GLU A 515 31.02 21.52 -10.90
CA GLU A 515 30.11 21.01 -9.87
C GLU A 515 30.80 19.92 -9.03
N VAL A 516 30.84 20.09 -7.71
CA VAL A 516 31.61 19.20 -6.82
C VAL A 516 30.95 17.83 -6.69
N GLU A 517 29.67 17.79 -6.32
CA GLU A 517 28.90 16.55 -6.24
C GLU A 517 28.47 16.11 -7.65
N LEU A 518 28.72 14.86 -8.03
CA LEU A 518 28.48 14.34 -9.38
C LEU A 518 27.12 13.62 -9.54
N GLY A 519 26.42 13.37 -8.43
CA GLY A 519 25.14 12.66 -8.39
C GLY A 519 25.29 11.15 -8.26
N PHE A 520 24.27 10.49 -7.72
CA PHE A 520 24.20 9.03 -7.68
C PHE A 520 23.86 8.46 -9.05
N ASP A 521 24.45 7.31 -9.38
CA ASP A 521 23.89 6.44 -10.40
C ASP A 521 22.56 5.83 -9.93
N ASN A 522 21.85 5.16 -10.85
CA ASN A 522 20.52 4.65 -10.59
C ASN A 522 20.49 3.55 -9.52
N GLU A 523 21.46 2.64 -9.54
CA GLU A 523 21.49 1.49 -8.64
C GLU A 523 21.81 1.93 -7.20
N ALA A 524 22.76 2.85 -7.04
CA ALA A 524 23.08 3.47 -5.77
C ALA A 524 21.89 4.24 -5.21
N ALA A 525 21.17 4.99 -6.05
CA ALA A 525 19.98 5.74 -5.63
C ALA A 525 18.83 4.82 -5.18
N ILE A 526 18.54 3.75 -5.93
CA ILE A 526 17.53 2.74 -5.57
C ILE A 526 17.89 2.10 -4.22
N THR A 527 19.14 1.68 -4.05
CA THR A 527 19.62 1.01 -2.84
C THR A 527 19.58 1.93 -1.62
N GLU A 528 19.99 3.19 -1.78
CA GLU A 528 19.95 4.19 -0.71
C GLU A 528 18.51 4.58 -0.34
N ALA A 529 17.61 4.70 -1.33
CA ALA A 529 16.19 4.96 -1.07
C ALA A 529 15.50 3.80 -0.33
N ALA A 530 15.86 2.55 -0.65
CA ALA A 530 15.33 1.34 -0.02
C ALA A 530 15.71 1.21 1.47
N ARG A 531 16.70 1.97 1.97
CA ARG A 531 17.03 2.03 3.41
C ARG A 531 15.96 2.76 4.25
N CYS A 532 15.01 3.46 3.62
CA CYS A 532 13.96 4.20 4.30
C CYS A 532 13.15 3.31 5.26
N LEU A 533 12.93 3.78 6.50
CA LEU A 533 12.19 3.03 7.53
C LEU A 533 10.66 3.18 7.45
N GLU A 534 10.14 3.95 6.49
CA GLU A 534 8.69 4.13 6.32
C GLU A 534 7.95 4.59 7.60
N CYS A 535 8.54 5.56 8.32
CA CYS A 535 8.09 6.00 9.64
C CYS A 535 6.65 6.53 9.67
N GLY A 536 6.19 7.21 8.60
CA GLY A 536 4.86 7.78 8.51
C GLY A 536 3.78 6.70 8.33
N CYS A 537 2.67 6.86 9.04
CA CYS A 537 1.56 5.90 9.09
C CYS A 537 0.92 5.64 7.70
N GLN A 538 0.75 4.36 7.36
CA GLN A 538 0.10 3.91 6.12
C GLN A 538 -1.39 4.30 6.05
N ALA A 539 -2.05 4.44 7.19
CA ALA A 539 -3.46 4.83 7.24
C ALA A 539 -3.68 6.34 7.29
N ASN A 540 -2.65 7.18 7.20
CA ASN A 540 -2.72 8.63 7.48
C ASN A 540 -3.89 9.37 6.80
N LYS A 541 -4.26 9.00 5.57
CA LYS A 541 -5.36 9.59 4.79
C LYS A 541 -6.72 8.89 4.94
N ASP A 542 -6.80 7.77 5.65
CA ASP A 542 -8.05 7.07 5.99
C ASP A 542 -8.10 6.68 7.49
N CYS A 543 -7.43 7.45 8.34
CA CYS A 543 -7.34 7.18 9.77
C CYS A 543 -8.48 7.89 10.49
N LYS A 544 -9.48 7.11 10.93
CA LYS A 544 -10.66 7.66 11.61
C LYS A 544 -10.32 8.33 12.95
N LEU A 545 -9.24 7.93 13.64
CA LEU A 545 -8.76 8.63 14.84
C LEU A 545 -8.31 10.06 14.50
N ARG A 546 -7.57 10.22 13.40
CA ARG A 546 -7.03 11.49 12.93
C ARG A 546 -8.14 12.44 12.47
N ASP A 547 -9.12 11.89 11.74
CA ASP A 547 -10.32 12.61 11.29
C ASP A 547 -11.08 13.17 12.50
N TYR A 548 -11.41 12.34 13.50
CA TYR A 548 -12.13 12.79 14.68
C TYR A 548 -11.32 13.70 15.59
N ALA A 549 -10.01 13.47 15.75
CA ALA A 549 -9.14 14.37 16.49
C ALA A 549 -9.12 15.79 15.88
N THR A 550 -9.15 15.86 14.54
CA THR A 550 -9.26 17.13 13.81
C THR A 550 -10.64 17.76 13.99
N GLU A 551 -11.72 16.99 13.79
CA GLU A 551 -13.11 17.45 13.91
C GLU A 551 -13.42 18.03 15.31
N TYR A 552 -13.00 17.33 16.37
CA TYR A 552 -13.24 17.71 17.76
C TYR A 552 -12.12 18.56 18.38
N LYS A 553 -11.18 19.05 17.56
CA LYS A 553 -10.11 19.98 17.97
C LYS A 553 -9.27 19.46 19.16
N ALA A 554 -8.88 18.19 19.12
CA ALA A 554 -7.87 17.67 20.06
C ALA A 554 -6.52 18.35 19.77
N ALA A 555 -5.82 18.81 20.81
CA ALA A 555 -4.54 19.50 20.67
C ALA A 555 -3.44 18.80 21.47
N GLU A 556 -2.25 18.67 20.87
CA GLU A 556 -1.10 17.99 21.49
C GLU A 556 -0.63 18.68 22.78
N THR A 557 -0.81 20.01 22.87
CA THR A 557 -0.53 20.83 24.05
C THR A 557 -1.38 20.47 25.26
N ASP A 558 -2.54 19.85 25.02
CA ASP A 558 -3.52 19.52 26.04
C ASP A 558 -3.41 18.04 26.48
N LEU A 559 -2.40 17.32 25.97
CA LEU A 559 -2.16 15.90 26.27
C LEU A 559 -1.14 15.76 27.42
N GLU A 560 -1.51 15.01 28.44
CA GLU A 560 -0.58 14.56 29.49
C GLU A 560 0.39 13.50 28.91
N ASN A 561 1.55 13.92 28.42
CA ASN A 561 2.47 13.09 27.62
C ASN A 561 3.58 12.37 28.42
N GLU A 562 3.61 12.45 29.75
CA GLU A 562 4.79 12.08 30.56
C GLU A 562 5.11 10.57 30.62
N ALA A 563 4.23 9.67 30.14
CA ALA A 563 4.44 8.22 30.22
C ALA A 563 3.82 7.41 29.06
N LYS A 564 4.11 7.79 27.80
CA LYS A 564 3.68 6.99 26.63
C LYS A 564 4.31 5.59 26.64
N GLN A 565 3.49 4.55 26.59
CA GLN A 565 3.96 3.18 26.42
C GLN A 565 4.57 2.97 25.03
N LYS A 566 5.72 2.30 24.97
CA LYS A 566 6.51 2.09 23.76
C LYS A 566 6.52 0.60 23.44
N PHE A 567 6.05 0.25 22.25
CA PHE A 567 5.99 -1.14 21.79
C PHE A 567 6.92 -1.34 20.59
N CYS A 568 7.54 -2.51 20.51
CA CYS A 568 8.18 -2.95 19.27
C CYS A 568 7.11 -3.21 18.20
N VAL A 569 7.45 -2.95 16.94
CA VAL A 569 6.60 -3.30 15.81
C VAL A 569 6.77 -4.79 15.52
N ASP A 570 5.66 -5.51 15.41
CA ASP A 570 5.65 -6.91 15.04
C ASP A 570 5.49 -7.04 13.51
N ASP A 571 6.58 -7.43 12.85
CA ASP A 571 6.68 -7.70 11.41
C ASP A 571 7.03 -9.19 11.15
N SER A 572 6.72 -10.07 12.10
CA SER A 572 7.04 -11.51 12.01
C SER A 572 6.15 -12.28 11.02
N SER A 573 5.01 -11.71 10.65
CA SER A 573 4.01 -12.31 9.77
C SER A 573 4.28 -11.95 8.30
N GLU A 574 3.98 -12.87 7.39
CA GLU A 574 4.25 -12.72 5.95
C GLU A 574 3.43 -11.57 5.34
N PHE A 575 2.14 -11.47 5.70
CA PHE A 575 1.22 -10.54 5.05
C PHE A 575 0.79 -9.35 5.92
N ILE A 576 1.00 -9.39 7.23
CA ILE A 576 0.41 -8.42 8.17
C ILE A 576 1.48 -7.83 9.09
N VAL A 577 1.53 -6.50 9.16
CA VAL A 577 2.33 -5.77 10.16
C VAL A 577 1.44 -5.33 11.30
N PHE A 578 1.89 -5.51 12.55
CA PHE A 578 1.22 -5.00 13.74
C PHE A 578 2.08 -3.97 14.50
N ASP A 579 1.68 -2.71 14.42
CA ASP A 579 2.26 -1.61 15.21
C ASP A 579 1.32 -1.24 16.37
N ALA A 580 1.59 -1.82 17.54
CA ALA A 580 0.81 -1.58 18.75
C ALA A 580 0.88 -0.12 19.25
N ASN A 581 1.86 0.69 18.81
CA ASN A 581 1.93 2.11 19.14
C ASN A 581 0.79 2.91 18.50
N ARG A 582 0.21 2.41 17.40
CA ARG A 582 -0.93 3.03 16.69
C ARG A 582 -2.28 2.58 17.23
N CYS A 583 -2.30 1.63 18.15
CA CYS A 583 -3.51 0.99 18.62
C CYS A 583 -4.28 1.84 19.65
N ILE A 584 -5.59 1.96 19.44
CA ILE A 584 -6.52 2.66 20.35
C ILE A 584 -7.29 1.70 21.26
N SER A 585 -6.94 0.42 21.27
CA SER A 585 -7.57 -0.63 22.08
C SER A 585 -9.10 -0.71 21.92
N CYS A 586 -9.61 -0.44 20.72
CA CYS A 586 -11.05 -0.45 20.42
C CYS A 586 -11.69 -1.86 20.43
N GLY A 587 -10.85 -2.91 20.38
CA GLY A 587 -11.27 -4.31 20.42
C GLY A 587 -11.87 -4.86 19.13
N GLN A 588 -11.87 -4.11 18.02
CA GLN A 588 -12.46 -4.57 16.76
C GLN A 588 -11.70 -5.74 16.13
N CYS A 589 -10.37 -5.70 16.17
CA CYS A 589 -9.54 -6.81 15.74
C CYS A 589 -9.79 -8.07 16.59
N VAL A 590 -9.96 -7.91 17.92
CA VAL A 590 -10.26 -9.00 18.85
C VAL A 590 -11.64 -9.58 18.55
N GLN A 591 -12.66 -8.73 18.39
CA GLN A 591 -14.02 -9.16 18.04
C GLN A 591 -14.06 -9.86 16.66
N ALA A 592 -13.35 -9.32 15.66
CA ALA A 592 -13.26 -9.92 14.34
C ALA A 592 -12.58 -11.31 14.39
N CYS A 593 -11.54 -11.48 15.22
CA CYS A 593 -10.84 -12.74 15.39
C CYS A 593 -11.67 -13.78 16.18
N ASN A 594 -12.31 -13.35 17.27
CA ASN A 594 -12.89 -14.26 18.26
C ASN A 594 -14.36 -14.55 18.01
N GLU A 595 -15.12 -13.55 17.54
CA GLU A 595 -16.56 -13.68 17.35
C GLU A 595 -16.92 -13.96 15.89
N LYS A 596 -16.29 -13.22 14.95
CA LYS A 596 -16.56 -13.39 13.53
C LYS A 596 -15.80 -14.58 12.95
N ALA A 597 -14.48 -14.60 13.03
CA ALA A 597 -13.69 -15.71 12.47
C ALA A 597 -13.55 -16.91 13.42
N VAL A 598 -13.89 -16.76 14.71
CA VAL A 598 -13.81 -17.83 15.72
C VAL A 598 -12.45 -18.54 15.74
N HIS A 599 -11.37 -17.82 15.46
CA HIS A 599 -10.00 -18.33 15.59
C HIS A 599 -9.51 -18.24 17.04
N GLY A 600 -9.95 -17.22 17.78
CA GLY A 600 -9.62 -17.10 19.21
C GLY A 600 -8.16 -16.76 19.50
N VAL A 601 -7.40 -16.26 18.52
CA VAL A 601 -5.94 -16.06 18.66
C VAL A 601 -5.55 -14.66 19.12
N LEU A 602 -6.49 -13.70 19.06
CA LEU A 602 -6.23 -12.33 19.46
C LEU A 602 -6.97 -12.05 20.77
N SER A 603 -6.23 -11.63 21.78
CA SER A 603 -6.76 -11.31 23.10
C SER A 603 -6.18 -9.98 23.58
N PHE A 604 -6.84 -9.33 24.54
CA PHE A 604 -6.20 -8.20 25.23
C PHE A 604 -5.19 -8.72 26.24
N MET A 605 -4.06 -8.03 26.36
CA MET A 605 -3.05 -8.38 27.36
C MET A 605 -3.64 -8.42 28.79
N THR A 606 -3.10 -9.32 29.59
CA THR A 606 -3.43 -9.46 31.01
C THR A 606 -2.22 -9.07 31.86
N ASN A 607 -2.49 -8.57 33.06
CA ASN A 607 -1.47 -8.30 34.07
C ASN A 607 -0.91 -9.63 34.61
N ALA A 608 0.21 -9.58 35.32
CA ALA A 608 0.86 -10.77 35.90
C ALA A 608 -0.03 -11.56 36.88
N ASP A 609 -1.05 -10.91 37.44
CA ASP A 609 -2.06 -11.52 38.33
C ASP A 609 -3.26 -12.12 37.58
N GLY A 610 -3.26 -12.07 36.24
CA GLY A 610 -4.32 -12.58 35.37
C GLY A 610 -5.49 -11.61 35.16
N THR A 611 -5.46 -10.41 35.74
CA THR A 611 -6.50 -9.40 35.51
C THR A 611 -6.35 -8.74 34.12
N PRO A 612 -7.44 -8.33 33.44
CA PRO A 612 -7.34 -7.61 32.18
C PRO A 612 -6.54 -6.30 32.33
N ALA A 613 -5.51 -6.10 31.52
CA ALA A 613 -4.76 -4.85 31.53
C ALA A 613 -5.69 -3.68 31.15
N GLN A 614 -5.45 -2.51 31.72
CA GLN A 614 -6.13 -1.27 31.33
C GLN A 614 -5.21 -0.43 30.43
N ARG A 615 -5.78 0.54 29.70
CA ARG A 615 -4.97 1.53 28.99
C ARG A 615 -4.20 2.36 30.03
N PRO A 616 -2.89 2.63 29.85
CA PRO A 616 -2.13 2.56 28.61
C PRO A 616 -1.45 1.22 28.28
N GLU A 617 -1.33 0.29 29.22
CA GLU A 617 -0.64 -1.00 28.99
C GLU A 617 -1.40 -1.88 27.99
N CYS A 618 -2.73 -1.90 28.09
CA CYS A 618 -3.58 -2.82 27.33
C CYS A 618 -3.48 -2.63 25.82
N ARG A 619 -2.99 -3.66 25.12
CA ARG A 619 -3.00 -3.80 23.66
C ARG A 619 -3.50 -5.20 23.29
N PRO A 620 -4.10 -5.38 22.12
CA PRO A 620 -4.29 -6.72 21.55
C PRO A 620 -2.94 -7.40 21.36
N GLY A 621 -2.87 -8.71 21.60
CA GLY A 621 -1.67 -9.52 21.42
C GLY A 621 -2.00 -10.97 21.11
N PHE A 622 -0.96 -11.80 21.01
CA PHE A 622 -1.03 -13.21 20.64
C PHE A 622 -0.48 -14.10 21.77
N ASP A 623 -1.02 -13.95 22.98
CA ASP A 623 -0.65 -14.74 24.17
C ASP A 623 0.87 -14.77 24.47
N GLY A 624 1.53 -13.63 24.29
CA GLY A 624 2.95 -13.44 24.63
C GLY A 624 3.95 -13.79 23.53
N VAL A 625 3.49 -14.21 22.35
CA VAL A 625 4.33 -14.37 21.15
C VAL A 625 4.00 -13.33 20.08
N ASN A 626 4.86 -13.23 19.07
CA ASN A 626 4.58 -12.44 17.87
C ASN A 626 3.54 -13.14 16.97
N MET A 627 2.90 -12.39 16.06
CA MET A 627 1.85 -12.91 15.19
C MET A 627 2.32 -14.11 14.35
N GLY A 628 3.51 -14.04 13.76
CA GLY A 628 4.09 -15.10 12.92
C GLY A 628 4.35 -16.40 13.66
N ASP A 629 4.59 -16.32 14.97
CA ASP A 629 4.84 -17.48 15.85
C ASP A 629 3.55 -17.99 16.55
N SER A 630 2.41 -17.33 16.29
CA SER A 630 1.12 -17.67 16.89
C SER A 630 0.30 -18.67 16.05
N LYS A 631 -0.91 -19.01 16.52
CA LYS A 631 -1.89 -19.79 15.74
C LYS A 631 -2.65 -18.96 14.69
N CYS A 632 -2.25 -17.71 14.45
CA CYS A 632 -2.90 -16.84 13.47
C CYS A 632 -2.76 -17.41 12.06
N VAL A 633 -3.90 -17.66 11.40
CA VAL A 633 -3.95 -18.14 10.01
C VAL A 633 -3.88 -17.01 8.97
N GLN A 634 -3.59 -15.78 9.40
CA GLN A 634 -3.44 -14.59 8.56
C GLN A 634 -4.63 -14.36 7.61
N CYS A 635 -5.88 -14.47 8.11
CA CYS A 635 -7.08 -14.26 7.30
C CYS A 635 -7.36 -12.79 6.94
N GLY A 636 -6.67 -11.85 7.60
CA GLY A 636 -6.80 -10.41 7.37
C GLY A 636 -8.11 -9.79 7.90
N ALA A 637 -8.93 -10.53 8.65
CA ALA A 637 -10.15 -9.97 9.27
C ALA A 637 -9.83 -8.80 10.22
N CYS A 638 -8.71 -8.89 10.93
CA CYS A 638 -8.23 -7.84 11.83
C CYS A 638 -7.70 -6.60 11.07
N VAL A 639 -7.14 -6.78 9.88
CA VAL A 639 -6.68 -5.68 9.00
C VAL A 639 -7.90 -4.92 8.46
N GLN A 640 -8.89 -5.62 7.91
CA GLN A 640 -10.14 -4.98 7.43
C GLN A 640 -10.90 -4.24 8.55
N ALA A 641 -10.76 -4.69 9.80
CA ALA A 641 -11.42 -4.09 10.95
C ALA A 641 -10.63 -2.95 11.62
N CYS A 642 -9.35 -2.72 11.29
CA CYS A 642 -8.51 -1.78 12.04
C CYS A 642 -8.68 -0.32 11.56
N PRO A 643 -9.18 0.61 12.40
CA PRO A 643 -9.48 1.98 11.95
C PRO A 643 -8.27 2.95 12.00
N THR A 644 -7.14 2.54 12.59
CA THR A 644 -5.99 3.45 12.85
C THR A 644 -4.69 3.02 12.16
N GLY A 645 -4.72 1.97 11.34
CA GLY A 645 -3.51 1.42 10.72
C GLY A 645 -2.52 0.78 11.70
N ALA A 646 -3.00 0.32 12.86
CA ALA A 646 -2.22 -0.53 13.76
C ALA A 646 -1.97 -1.92 13.14
N LEU A 647 -2.95 -2.46 12.40
CA LEU A 647 -2.82 -3.69 11.62
C LEU A 647 -3.02 -3.33 10.14
N VAL A 648 -2.01 -3.59 9.30
CA VAL A 648 -2.02 -3.23 7.87
C VAL A 648 -1.52 -4.40 7.01
N ASP A 649 -1.91 -4.43 5.73
CA ASP A 649 -1.29 -5.31 4.74
C ASP A 649 0.15 -4.84 4.50
N LYS A 650 1.12 -5.73 4.69
CA LYS A 650 2.56 -5.43 4.54
C LYS A 650 2.91 -4.93 3.14
N ARG A 651 2.17 -5.39 2.13
CA ARG A 651 2.42 -5.13 0.70
C ARG A 651 1.70 -3.87 0.21
N ASP A 652 0.62 -3.47 0.86
CA ASP A 652 -0.12 -2.27 0.48
C ASP A 652 0.48 -1.01 1.11
N LYS A 653 1.52 -0.47 0.48
CA LYS A 653 2.08 0.84 0.85
C LYS A 653 1.13 1.94 0.38
N ALA A 654 0.38 2.52 1.30
CA ALA A 654 -0.62 3.58 1.06
C ALA A 654 -0.04 4.99 1.23
N GLN A 655 1.21 5.11 1.66
CA GLN A 655 1.92 6.39 1.81
C GLN A 655 1.90 7.20 0.51
N GLY A 656 1.42 8.44 0.59
CA GLY A 656 1.37 9.37 -0.55
C GLY A 656 0.36 9.02 -1.64
N ARG A 657 -0.47 7.98 -1.43
CA ARG A 657 -1.55 7.61 -2.35
C ARG A 657 -2.51 8.79 -2.50
N ILE A 658 -2.61 9.28 -3.72
CA ILE A 658 -3.63 10.26 -4.13
C ILE A 658 -4.57 9.67 -5.17
N GLU A 659 -4.19 8.51 -5.73
CA GLU A 659 -4.95 7.81 -6.73
C GLU A 659 -6.28 7.34 -6.14
N LEU A 660 -7.37 7.66 -6.83
CA LEU A 660 -8.70 7.12 -6.51
C LEU A 660 -8.75 5.66 -6.95
N LEU A 661 -8.73 4.75 -5.99
CA LEU A 661 -8.90 3.33 -6.26
C LEU A 661 -10.35 3.05 -6.62
N THR A 662 -10.54 2.29 -7.70
CA THR A 662 -11.88 1.83 -8.10
C THR A 662 -12.16 0.51 -7.39
N PRO A 663 -13.22 0.41 -6.55
CA PRO A 663 -13.67 -0.85 -6.02
C PRO A 663 -14.36 -1.66 -7.14
N VAL A 664 -13.94 -2.91 -7.33
CA VAL A 664 -14.51 -3.86 -8.30
C VAL A 664 -14.92 -5.13 -7.57
N GLU A 665 -16.18 -5.54 -7.71
CA GLU A 665 -16.68 -6.78 -7.10
C GLU A 665 -16.36 -7.97 -8.00
N THR A 666 -15.91 -9.08 -7.40
CA THR A 666 -15.64 -10.35 -8.10
C THR A 666 -15.79 -11.54 -7.15
N ILE A 667 -15.56 -12.75 -7.64
CA ILE A 667 -15.60 -14.00 -6.87
C ILE A 667 -14.20 -14.60 -6.75
N CYS A 668 -13.90 -15.15 -5.57
CA CYS A 668 -12.67 -15.88 -5.30
C CYS A 668 -12.62 -17.18 -6.11
N THR A 669 -11.54 -17.39 -6.86
CA THR A 669 -11.35 -18.53 -7.78
C THR A 669 -10.47 -19.65 -7.22
N TYR A 670 -10.33 -19.73 -5.89
CA TYR A 670 -9.58 -20.79 -5.22
C TYR A 670 -10.42 -22.04 -4.93
N CYS A 671 -11.12 -22.05 -3.79
CA CYS A 671 -11.97 -23.17 -3.37
C CYS A 671 -13.42 -22.99 -3.82
N GLY A 672 -14.21 -24.07 -3.84
CA GLY A 672 -15.61 -24.12 -4.26
C GLY A 672 -16.61 -23.35 -3.40
N ILE A 673 -16.19 -22.47 -2.49
CA ILE A 673 -17.10 -21.69 -1.64
C ILE A 673 -17.73 -20.52 -2.39
N GLY A 674 -16.99 -19.86 -3.30
CA GLY A 674 -17.49 -18.67 -4.01
C GLY A 674 -17.54 -17.40 -3.14
N CYS A 675 -16.48 -17.14 -2.35
CA CYS A 675 -16.41 -15.91 -1.55
C CYS A 675 -16.43 -14.66 -2.45
N ARG A 676 -17.29 -13.69 -2.14
CA ARG A 676 -17.33 -12.39 -2.84
C ARG A 676 -16.25 -11.45 -2.32
N LEU A 677 -15.49 -10.90 -3.26
CA LEU A 677 -14.34 -10.03 -3.05
C LEU A 677 -14.65 -8.62 -3.58
N THR A 678 -14.11 -7.61 -2.91
CA THR A 678 -13.99 -6.25 -3.44
C THR A 678 -12.51 -5.96 -3.67
N MET A 679 -12.10 -5.87 -4.94
CA MET A 679 -10.74 -5.51 -5.33
C MET A 679 -10.61 -3.99 -5.48
N PHE A 680 -9.62 -3.39 -4.84
CA PHE A 680 -9.35 -1.96 -4.96
C PHE A 680 -8.25 -1.75 -6.01
N VAL A 681 -8.67 -1.26 -7.18
CA VAL A 681 -7.83 -1.23 -8.39
C VAL A 681 -7.37 0.20 -8.68
N ASP A 682 -6.07 0.37 -8.86
CA ASP A 682 -5.48 1.54 -9.50
C ASP A 682 -5.61 1.37 -11.02
N LYS A 683 -6.65 2.00 -11.60
CA LYS A 683 -6.94 1.89 -13.04
C LYS A 683 -5.84 2.48 -13.92
N ALA A 684 -5.17 3.52 -13.46
CA ALA A 684 -4.13 4.19 -14.23
C ALA A 684 -2.90 3.28 -14.41
N LYS A 685 -2.54 2.53 -13.36
CA LYS A 685 -1.44 1.55 -13.39
C LYS A 685 -1.89 0.12 -13.71
N ASN A 686 -3.18 -0.09 -14.00
CA ASN A 686 -3.79 -1.41 -14.16
C ASN A 686 -3.37 -2.41 -13.08
N LYS A 687 -3.39 -2.00 -11.81
CA LYS A 687 -2.85 -2.78 -10.69
C LYS A 687 -3.85 -2.90 -9.54
N ILE A 688 -4.06 -4.14 -9.07
CA ILE A 688 -4.81 -4.41 -7.84
C ILE A 688 -3.92 -4.04 -6.64
N ARG A 689 -4.45 -3.23 -5.71
CA ARG A 689 -3.71 -2.77 -4.53
C ARG A 689 -3.96 -3.67 -3.32
N TYR A 690 -5.22 -3.88 -2.98
CA TYR A 690 -5.63 -4.77 -1.90
C TYR A 690 -7.05 -5.30 -2.13
N VAL A 691 -7.43 -6.30 -1.34
CA VAL A 691 -8.73 -6.98 -1.43
C VAL A 691 -9.47 -6.96 -0.11
N GLN A 692 -10.78 -6.70 -0.17
CA GLN A 692 -11.70 -6.81 0.95
C GLN A 692 -12.74 -7.91 0.76
N GLY A 693 -13.23 -8.47 1.87
CA GLY A 693 -14.38 -9.36 1.83
C GLY A 693 -15.65 -8.52 1.80
N SER A 694 -16.55 -8.80 0.85
CA SER A 694 -17.82 -8.10 0.72
C SER A 694 -18.77 -8.47 1.87
N GLU A 695 -19.13 -7.52 2.72
CA GLU A 695 -20.09 -7.73 3.82
C GLU A 695 -21.51 -8.03 3.32
N LYS A 696 -21.81 -7.67 2.07
CA LYS A 696 -23.10 -7.93 1.41
C LYS A 696 -23.24 -9.38 0.93
N SER A 697 -22.18 -10.17 1.02
CA SER A 697 -22.19 -11.55 0.54
C SER A 697 -22.92 -12.47 1.53
N PRO A 698 -23.94 -13.24 1.09
CA PRO A 698 -24.57 -14.23 1.95
C PRO A 698 -23.61 -15.36 2.32
N VAL A 699 -22.69 -15.70 1.39
CA VAL A 699 -21.72 -16.79 1.51
C VAL A 699 -20.67 -16.50 2.58
N ASN A 700 -19.93 -15.40 2.44
CA ASN A 700 -18.76 -15.12 3.28
C ASN A 700 -18.96 -13.97 4.26
N GLN A 701 -20.01 -13.14 4.13
CA GLN A 701 -20.37 -12.09 5.10
C GLN A 701 -19.17 -11.19 5.50
N GLY A 702 -18.31 -10.86 4.54
CA GLY A 702 -17.10 -10.08 4.72
C GLY A 702 -15.88 -10.85 5.27
N MET A 703 -16.01 -12.13 5.63
CA MET A 703 -14.89 -13.00 6.00
C MET A 703 -14.14 -13.44 4.74
N LEU A 704 -12.82 -13.61 4.84
CA LEU A 704 -11.98 -14.22 3.80
C LEU A 704 -10.92 -15.10 4.47
N CYS A 705 -10.36 -16.03 3.71
CA CYS A 705 -9.12 -16.72 4.10
C CYS A 705 -7.90 -16.02 3.49
N VAL A 706 -6.70 -16.42 3.91
CA VAL A 706 -5.42 -15.90 3.39
C VAL A 706 -5.36 -15.87 1.86
N LYS A 707 -5.84 -16.94 1.19
CA LYS A 707 -5.83 -17.06 -0.28
C LYS A 707 -6.65 -15.97 -0.97
N GLY A 708 -7.91 -15.78 -0.54
CA GLY A 708 -8.79 -14.77 -1.13
C GLY A 708 -8.44 -13.33 -0.71
N ARG A 709 -7.77 -13.17 0.44
CA ARG A 709 -7.34 -11.86 0.96
C ARG A 709 -6.08 -11.34 0.29
N PHE A 710 -5.08 -12.20 0.15
CA PHE A 710 -3.72 -11.80 -0.22
C PHE A 710 -3.22 -12.50 -1.51
N GLY A 711 -3.75 -13.66 -1.89
CA GLY A 711 -3.30 -14.44 -3.03
C GLY A 711 -3.79 -13.93 -4.40
N PHE A 712 -3.55 -12.66 -4.75
CA PHE A 712 -3.90 -12.09 -6.06
C PHE A 712 -2.66 -11.67 -6.87
N ASP A 713 -1.45 -11.82 -6.31
CA ASP A 713 -0.20 -11.32 -6.92
C ASP A 713 0.13 -12.02 -8.25
N PHE A 714 -0.33 -13.26 -8.44
CA PHE A 714 -0.11 -14.04 -9.67
C PHE A 714 -0.67 -13.37 -10.93
N ILE A 715 -1.67 -12.49 -10.79
CA ILE A 715 -2.29 -11.77 -11.91
C ILE A 715 -1.24 -10.87 -12.60
N ASN A 716 -0.36 -10.24 -11.82
CA ASN A 716 0.68 -9.32 -12.30
C ASN A 716 2.08 -9.95 -12.36
N SER A 717 2.17 -11.29 -12.31
CA SER A 717 3.45 -12.00 -12.37
C SER A 717 4.13 -11.81 -13.74
N GLN A 718 5.44 -11.62 -13.74
CA GLN A 718 6.26 -11.56 -14.96
C GLN A 718 6.37 -12.94 -15.65
N GLU A 719 6.06 -14.02 -14.93
CA GLU A 719 6.07 -15.40 -15.47
C GLU A 719 4.79 -15.74 -16.24
N ARG A 720 3.79 -14.85 -16.28
CA ARG A 720 2.55 -15.09 -17.02
C ARG A 720 2.79 -15.20 -18.52
N LEU A 721 2.11 -16.14 -19.16
CA LEU A 721 2.07 -16.25 -20.61
C LEU A 721 1.37 -15.02 -21.20
N GLN A 722 2.05 -14.32 -22.12
CA GLN A 722 1.51 -13.13 -22.80
C GLN A 722 1.28 -13.33 -24.30
N THR A 723 1.96 -14.29 -24.92
CA THR A 723 1.84 -14.59 -26.35
C THR A 723 1.66 -16.09 -26.57
N PRO A 724 0.98 -16.52 -27.65
CA PRO A 724 0.97 -17.91 -28.06
C PRO A 724 2.38 -18.45 -28.27
N LEU A 725 2.59 -19.73 -27.97
CA LEU A 725 3.84 -20.43 -28.24
C LEU A 725 3.55 -21.63 -29.15
N ILE A 726 4.45 -21.91 -30.10
CA ILE A 726 4.40 -23.10 -30.97
C ILE A 726 5.72 -23.85 -30.84
N ARG A 727 5.67 -25.18 -30.79
CA ARG A 727 6.84 -26.03 -30.78
C ARG A 727 7.47 -26.10 -32.16
N LYS A 728 8.71 -25.62 -32.28
CA LYS A 728 9.55 -25.71 -33.49
C LYS A 728 10.91 -26.27 -33.08
N GLU A 729 11.37 -27.31 -33.79
CA GLU A 729 12.66 -27.96 -33.50
C GLU A 729 12.81 -28.41 -32.03
N GLY A 730 11.70 -28.85 -31.41
CA GLY A 730 11.66 -29.31 -30.02
C GLY A 730 11.52 -28.22 -28.96
N GLN A 731 11.54 -26.94 -29.33
CA GLN A 731 11.42 -25.81 -28.39
C GLN A 731 10.14 -25.00 -28.63
N LEU A 732 9.52 -24.54 -27.54
CA LEU A 732 8.38 -23.61 -27.60
C LEU A 732 8.91 -22.20 -27.89
N VAL A 733 8.46 -21.61 -29.00
CA VAL A 733 8.85 -20.25 -29.42
C VAL A 733 7.62 -19.36 -29.59
N PRO A 734 7.71 -18.04 -29.32
CA PRO A 734 6.60 -17.12 -29.52
C PRO A 734 6.05 -17.15 -30.95
N ALA A 735 4.72 -17.11 -31.07
CA ALA A 735 3.97 -17.12 -32.32
C ALA A 735 2.82 -16.10 -32.29
N THR A 736 2.24 -15.80 -33.46
CA THR A 736 1.04 -14.97 -33.54
C THR A 736 -0.22 -15.80 -33.28
N TRP A 737 -1.31 -15.14 -32.89
CA TRP A 737 -2.61 -15.79 -32.72
C TRP A 737 -3.10 -16.47 -34.01
N ASP A 738 -2.95 -15.80 -35.16
CA ASP A 738 -3.38 -16.37 -36.45
C ASP A 738 -2.59 -17.62 -36.82
N GLU A 739 -1.26 -17.63 -36.58
CA GLU A 739 -0.42 -18.80 -36.83
C GLU A 739 -0.82 -19.97 -35.92
N ALA A 740 -0.96 -19.71 -34.62
CA ALA A 740 -1.32 -20.73 -33.63
C ALA A 740 -2.70 -21.32 -33.89
N ILE A 741 -3.73 -20.47 -34.09
CA ILE A 741 -5.10 -20.93 -34.35
C ILE A 741 -5.18 -21.69 -35.67
N SER A 742 -4.50 -21.22 -36.72
CA SER A 742 -4.49 -21.89 -38.03
C SER A 742 -3.86 -23.29 -37.93
N LEU A 743 -2.73 -23.40 -37.23
CA LEU A 743 -2.07 -24.70 -36.99
C LEU A 743 -2.96 -25.65 -36.19
N ILE A 744 -3.59 -25.15 -35.12
CA ILE A 744 -4.51 -25.93 -34.30
C ILE A 744 -5.66 -26.48 -35.15
N ALA A 745 -6.30 -25.61 -35.95
CA ALA A 745 -7.42 -25.98 -36.80
C ALA A 745 -7.00 -26.99 -37.87
N GLU A 746 -5.85 -26.80 -38.51
CA GLU A 746 -5.29 -27.73 -39.50
C GLU A 746 -5.07 -29.12 -38.89
N LYS A 747 -4.35 -29.19 -37.77
CA LYS A 747 -3.94 -30.46 -37.14
C LYS A 747 -5.11 -31.24 -36.58
N PHE A 748 -6.01 -30.61 -35.82
CA PHE A 748 -7.20 -31.31 -35.32
C PHE A 748 -8.14 -31.73 -36.45
N THR A 749 -8.29 -30.92 -37.51
CA THR A 749 -9.10 -31.31 -38.68
C THR A 749 -8.50 -32.51 -39.41
N ALA A 750 -7.17 -32.53 -39.59
CA ALA A 750 -6.47 -33.66 -40.20
C ALA A 750 -6.69 -34.95 -39.40
N ILE A 751 -6.46 -34.91 -38.07
CA ILE A 751 -6.67 -36.06 -37.19
C ILE A 751 -8.13 -36.54 -37.26
N LYS A 752 -9.10 -35.63 -37.16
CA LYS A 752 -10.53 -35.97 -37.26
C LYS A 752 -10.86 -36.66 -38.59
N ASN A 753 -10.37 -36.13 -39.70
CA ASN A 753 -10.66 -36.66 -41.03
C ASN A 753 -10.03 -38.04 -41.27
N GLU A 754 -8.83 -38.29 -40.71
CA GLU A 754 -8.10 -39.53 -40.90
C GLU A 754 -8.49 -40.64 -39.91
N LYS A 755 -8.79 -40.28 -38.65
CA LYS A 755 -8.96 -41.22 -37.53
C LYS A 755 -10.36 -41.17 -36.89
N GLY A 756 -11.18 -40.19 -37.23
CA GLY A 756 -12.52 -39.98 -36.69
C GLY A 756 -12.54 -39.11 -35.43
N GLY A 757 -13.71 -38.57 -35.10
CA GLY A 757 -13.87 -37.62 -33.98
C GLY A 757 -13.49 -38.17 -32.61
N ASP A 758 -13.75 -39.45 -32.36
CA ASP A 758 -13.41 -40.11 -31.08
C ASP A 758 -11.91 -40.29 -30.84
N SER A 759 -11.06 -39.98 -31.84
CA SER A 759 -9.60 -39.89 -31.66
C SER A 759 -9.14 -38.53 -31.09
N LEU A 760 -10.07 -37.61 -30.88
CA LEU A 760 -9.82 -36.31 -30.25
C LEU A 760 -10.46 -36.26 -28.87
N ALA A 761 -9.91 -35.41 -28.00
CA ALA A 761 -10.45 -35.18 -26.67
C ALA A 761 -10.17 -33.76 -26.17
N GLY A 762 -10.91 -33.33 -25.14
CA GLY A 762 -10.69 -32.05 -24.48
C GLY A 762 -10.85 -32.12 -22.97
N PHE A 763 -9.93 -31.51 -22.23
CA PHE A 763 -10.06 -31.26 -20.79
C PHE A 763 -10.50 -29.82 -20.56
N SER A 764 -11.67 -29.66 -19.96
CA SER A 764 -12.19 -28.35 -19.53
C SER A 764 -11.66 -27.98 -18.15
N SER A 765 -11.98 -26.79 -17.63
CA SER A 765 -11.47 -26.31 -16.34
C SER A 765 -12.57 -25.89 -15.37
N ALA A 766 -12.47 -26.35 -14.12
CA ALA A 766 -13.26 -25.81 -13.01
C ALA A 766 -12.67 -24.52 -12.40
N LYS A 767 -11.62 -23.95 -12.99
CA LYS A 767 -11.09 -22.62 -12.64
C LYS A 767 -11.56 -21.52 -13.60
N THR A 768 -12.20 -21.88 -14.71
CA THR A 768 -12.77 -20.93 -15.67
C THR A 768 -14.26 -20.70 -15.43
N THR A 769 -14.86 -19.77 -16.16
CA THR A 769 -16.27 -19.40 -15.99
C THR A 769 -17.20 -20.47 -16.55
N ASN A 770 -18.50 -20.38 -16.23
CA ASN A 770 -19.53 -21.22 -16.82
C ASN A 770 -19.55 -21.07 -18.35
N GLU A 771 -19.39 -19.84 -18.83
CA GLU A 771 -19.39 -19.51 -20.25
C GLU A 771 -18.23 -20.19 -20.99
N ASP A 772 -17.02 -20.15 -20.41
CA ASP A 772 -15.85 -20.83 -20.96
C ASP A 772 -16.10 -22.35 -21.08
N ASN A 773 -16.62 -22.97 -20.00
CA ASN A 773 -16.94 -24.39 -19.99
C ASN A 773 -18.03 -24.75 -21.02
N PHE A 774 -19.07 -23.93 -21.13
CA PHE A 774 -20.14 -24.15 -22.11
C PHE A 774 -19.63 -24.07 -23.55
N VAL A 775 -18.80 -23.08 -23.87
CA VAL A 775 -18.21 -22.93 -25.20
C VAL A 775 -17.24 -24.07 -25.49
N PHE A 776 -16.41 -24.46 -24.51
CA PHE A 776 -15.43 -25.52 -24.67
C PHE A 776 -16.09 -26.88 -24.97
N GLN A 777 -17.08 -27.30 -24.17
CA GLN A 777 -17.79 -28.56 -24.45
C GLN A 777 -18.55 -28.53 -25.78
N LYS A 778 -19.09 -27.36 -26.15
CA LYS A 778 -19.79 -27.20 -27.42
C LYS A 778 -18.80 -27.33 -28.58
N PHE A 779 -17.62 -26.75 -28.45
CA PHE A 779 -16.55 -26.88 -29.44
C PHE A 779 -16.13 -28.35 -29.62
N VAL A 780 -15.83 -29.07 -28.53
CA VAL A 780 -15.47 -30.49 -28.61
C VAL A 780 -16.60 -31.30 -29.28
N ARG A 781 -17.85 -31.10 -28.87
CA ARG A 781 -18.98 -31.85 -29.45
C ARG A 781 -19.30 -31.51 -30.89
N CYS A 782 -19.22 -30.23 -31.27
CA CYS A 782 -19.63 -29.77 -32.60
C CYS A 782 -18.52 -29.85 -33.64
N GLU A 783 -17.27 -29.64 -33.24
CA GLU A 783 -16.14 -29.51 -34.15
C GLU A 783 -15.22 -30.74 -34.11
N PHE A 784 -14.99 -31.34 -32.94
CA PHE A 784 -14.33 -32.66 -32.89
C PHE A 784 -15.31 -33.80 -33.18
N GLU A 785 -16.62 -33.58 -33.05
CA GLU A 785 -17.68 -34.59 -33.25
C GLU A 785 -17.58 -35.77 -32.28
N THR A 786 -17.15 -35.50 -31.04
CA THR A 786 -17.04 -36.49 -29.97
C THR A 786 -17.58 -35.98 -28.64
N ASN A 787 -17.93 -36.91 -27.74
CA ASN A 787 -18.29 -36.61 -26.36
C ASN A 787 -17.09 -36.78 -25.40
N ASN A 788 -15.87 -36.95 -25.90
CA ASN A 788 -14.63 -37.00 -25.11
C ASN A 788 -14.27 -35.63 -24.51
N VAL A 789 -15.12 -35.14 -23.61
CA VAL A 789 -14.91 -33.92 -22.83
C VAL A 789 -15.12 -34.22 -21.36
N ASP A 790 -14.13 -33.90 -20.54
CA ASP A 790 -14.19 -34.10 -19.08
C ASP A 790 -13.33 -33.04 -18.37
N HIS A 791 -13.29 -33.08 -17.03
CA HIS A 791 -12.51 -32.15 -16.20
C HIS A 791 -12.27 -32.72 -14.80
N CYS A 792 -11.63 -31.93 -13.94
CA CYS A 792 -11.17 -32.32 -12.60
C CYS A 792 -12.24 -32.93 -11.66
N ALA A 793 -13.55 -32.73 -11.90
CA ALA A 793 -14.60 -33.38 -11.10
C ALA A 793 -14.44 -34.89 -11.08
N ARG A 794 -13.87 -35.48 -12.15
CA ARG A 794 -13.58 -36.90 -12.29
C ARG A 794 -12.76 -37.44 -11.13
N LEU A 795 -11.70 -36.73 -10.75
CA LEU A 795 -10.77 -37.12 -9.68
C LEU A 795 -11.26 -36.70 -8.30
N CYS A 796 -12.18 -35.74 -8.22
CA CYS A 796 -12.65 -35.17 -6.96
C CYS A 796 -13.97 -35.77 -6.49
N HIS A 797 -15.08 -35.42 -7.15
CA HIS A 797 -16.45 -35.64 -6.66
C HIS A 797 -17.33 -36.44 -7.63
N ALA A 798 -16.76 -37.14 -8.61
CA ALA A 798 -17.56 -37.99 -9.50
C ALA A 798 -18.32 -39.09 -8.74
N SER A 799 -17.74 -39.65 -7.67
CA SER A 799 -18.43 -40.57 -6.76
C SER A 799 -19.63 -39.93 -6.08
N THR A 800 -19.51 -38.65 -5.69
CA THR A 800 -20.64 -37.85 -5.16
C THR A 800 -21.74 -37.70 -6.21
N VAL A 801 -21.39 -37.29 -7.43
CA VAL A 801 -22.37 -37.04 -8.50
C VAL A 801 -23.19 -38.31 -8.74
N THR A 802 -22.51 -39.42 -9.01
CA THR A 802 -23.18 -40.69 -9.33
C THR A 802 -23.91 -41.31 -8.14
N GLY A 803 -23.34 -41.24 -6.93
CA GLY A 803 -23.93 -41.82 -5.72
C GLY A 803 -25.18 -41.08 -5.24
N LEU A 804 -25.16 -39.74 -5.25
CA LEU A 804 -26.33 -38.94 -4.87
C LEU A 804 -27.36 -38.87 -6.00
N GLU A 805 -26.99 -38.86 -7.27
CA GLU A 805 -27.94 -38.97 -8.39
C GLU A 805 -28.75 -40.27 -8.27
N ALA A 806 -28.09 -41.40 -7.98
CA ALA A 806 -28.78 -42.68 -7.78
C ALA A 806 -29.68 -42.72 -6.53
N SER A 807 -29.43 -41.86 -5.53
CA SER A 807 -30.16 -41.87 -4.26
C SER A 807 -31.28 -40.81 -4.19
N LEU A 808 -31.03 -39.62 -4.74
CA LEU A 808 -31.86 -38.41 -4.60
C LEU A 808 -32.25 -37.79 -5.95
N GLY A 809 -31.70 -38.28 -7.07
CA GLY A 809 -31.89 -37.68 -8.39
C GLY A 809 -31.00 -36.45 -8.67
N SER A 810 -30.13 -36.03 -7.75
CA SER A 810 -29.19 -34.92 -7.95
C SER A 810 -27.85 -35.17 -7.26
N GLY A 811 -26.76 -34.86 -7.97
CA GLY A 811 -25.37 -34.99 -7.49
C GLY A 811 -24.85 -33.83 -6.64
N ALA A 812 -25.66 -32.81 -6.35
CA ALA A 812 -25.22 -31.55 -5.77
C ALA A 812 -25.54 -31.43 -4.27
N MET A 813 -24.95 -30.43 -3.60
CA MET A 813 -25.15 -30.17 -2.18
C MET A 813 -26.60 -29.80 -1.87
N THR A 814 -27.22 -30.39 -0.85
CA THR A 814 -28.68 -30.25 -0.67
C THR A 814 -29.10 -28.90 -0.11
N ASN A 815 -28.22 -28.20 0.60
CA ASN A 815 -28.53 -26.98 1.37
C ASN A 815 -27.54 -25.84 1.05
N ASP A 816 -27.86 -24.63 1.49
CA ASP A 816 -27.00 -23.46 1.36
C ASP A 816 -26.08 -23.26 2.58
N ILE A 817 -24.98 -22.53 2.40
CA ILE A 817 -23.98 -22.19 3.39
C ILE A 817 -24.58 -21.30 4.51
N PRO A 818 -25.44 -20.30 4.23
CA PRO A 818 -26.08 -19.50 5.29
C PRO A 818 -26.93 -20.31 6.27
N SER A 819 -27.49 -21.46 5.87
CA SER A 819 -28.32 -22.28 6.76
C SER A 819 -27.53 -23.14 7.75
N ILE A 820 -26.19 -23.19 7.68
CA ILE A 820 -25.33 -23.87 8.68
C ILE A 820 -25.68 -23.46 10.12
N LYS A 821 -26.05 -22.19 10.34
CA LYS A 821 -26.41 -21.65 11.66
C LYS A 821 -27.70 -22.26 12.25
N HIS A 822 -28.49 -22.98 11.45
CA HIS A 822 -29.76 -23.59 11.83
C HIS A 822 -29.64 -25.08 12.17
N SER A 823 -28.46 -25.68 12.00
CA SER A 823 -28.18 -27.08 12.34
C SER A 823 -28.17 -27.32 13.85
N ASP A 824 -28.79 -28.40 14.30
CA ASP A 824 -28.71 -28.86 15.69
C ASP A 824 -27.51 -29.80 15.90
N LEU A 825 -27.17 -30.54 14.84
CA LEU A 825 -26.01 -31.42 14.78
C LEU A 825 -25.30 -31.25 13.43
N ILE A 826 -23.99 -31.07 13.47
CA ILE A 826 -23.13 -31.04 12.30
C ILE A 826 -22.23 -32.27 12.36
N PHE A 827 -22.21 -33.08 11.31
CA PHE A 827 -21.37 -34.25 11.21
C PHE A 827 -20.39 -34.11 10.04
N ILE A 828 -19.11 -33.94 10.36
CA ILE A 828 -18.02 -33.89 9.38
C ILE A 828 -17.41 -35.29 9.26
N ILE A 829 -17.30 -35.81 8.03
CA ILE A 829 -16.61 -37.07 7.75
C ILE A 829 -15.68 -36.95 6.54
N GLY A 830 -14.41 -37.34 6.70
CA GLY A 830 -13.42 -37.32 5.62
C GLY A 830 -13.16 -35.94 5.03
N SER A 831 -12.95 -34.93 5.89
CA SER A 831 -12.71 -33.55 5.46
C SER A 831 -11.92 -32.72 6.47
N ASP A 832 -10.85 -32.08 6.01
CA ASP A 832 -10.15 -31.01 6.72
C ASP A 832 -10.78 -29.63 6.39
N THR A 833 -12.02 -29.44 6.85
CA THR A 833 -12.86 -28.29 6.50
C THR A 833 -12.18 -26.94 6.81
N SER A 834 -11.42 -26.85 7.92
CA SER A 834 -10.78 -25.59 8.32
C SER A 834 -9.69 -25.13 7.34
N SER A 835 -9.00 -26.05 6.68
CA SER A 835 -7.94 -25.74 5.72
C SER A 835 -8.44 -25.70 4.27
N ALA A 836 -9.26 -26.68 3.88
CA ALA A 836 -9.76 -26.84 2.52
C ALA A 836 -10.86 -25.83 2.20
N HIS A 837 -11.81 -25.62 3.13
CA HIS A 837 -12.97 -24.76 2.96
C HIS A 837 -13.13 -23.77 4.13
N PRO A 838 -12.16 -22.86 4.35
CA PRO A 838 -12.06 -22.13 5.61
C PRO A 838 -13.34 -21.40 6.01
N ILE A 839 -14.04 -20.74 5.08
CA ILE A 839 -15.26 -19.99 5.38
C ILE A 839 -16.42 -20.88 5.84
N ILE A 840 -16.61 -22.06 5.25
CA ILE A 840 -17.57 -23.04 5.76
C ILE A 840 -17.13 -23.51 7.15
N GLY A 841 -15.83 -23.74 7.35
CA GLY A 841 -15.27 -24.01 8.67
C GLY A 841 -15.57 -22.91 9.70
N LEU A 842 -15.52 -21.62 9.32
CA LEU A 842 -15.89 -20.50 10.20
C LEU A 842 -17.38 -20.53 10.53
N HIS A 843 -18.25 -20.75 9.55
CA HIS A 843 -19.70 -20.86 9.78
C HIS A 843 -20.06 -22.03 10.71
N ILE A 844 -19.40 -23.19 10.55
CA ILE A 844 -19.60 -24.32 11.48
C ILE A 844 -19.14 -23.94 12.89
N LYS A 845 -17.98 -23.30 13.04
CA LYS A 845 -17.51 -22.81 14.36
C LYS A 845 -18.46 -21.79 14.98
N GLN A 846 -19.05 -20.90 14.17
CA GLN A 846 -20.09 -19.96 14.61
C GLN A 846 -21.37 -20.69 15.02
N ALA A 847 -21.82 -21.70 14.27
CA ALA A 847 -22.98 -22.51 14.62
C ALA A 847 -22.79 -23.19 15.99
N VAL A 848 -21.63 -23.78 16.23
CA VAL A 848 -21.30 -24.39 17.52
C VAL A 848 -21.27 -23.35 18.64
N ARG A 849 -20.55 -22.24 18.45
CA ARG A 849 -20.30 -21.26 19.52
C ARG A 849 -21.49 -20.35 19.82
N HIS A 850 -22.20 -19.88 18.80
CA HIS A 850 -23.22 -18.84 18.91
C HIS A 850 -24.65 -19.38 18.79
N HIS A 851 -24.82 -20.55 18.17
CA HIS A 851 -26.14 -21.13 17.90
C HIS A 851 -26.38 -22.46 18.60
N GLY A 852 -25.41 -22.98 19.35
CA GLY A 852 -25.55 -24.19 20.16
C GLY A 852 -25.55 -25.49 19.37
N ALA A 853 -25.11 -25.48 18.11
CA ALA A 853 -24.98 -26.69 17.30
C ALA A 853 -23.95 -27.65 17.93
N ARG A 854 -24.25 -28.94 17.91
CA ARG A 854 -23.30 -29.99 18.28
C ARG A 854 -22.45 -30.39 17.09
N LEU A 855 -21.21 -30.82 17.30
CA LEU A 855 -20.29 -31.19 16.22
C LEU A 855 -19.68 -32.58 16.44
N ILE A 856 -19.81 -33.44 15.43
CA ILE A 856 -19.13 -34.73 15.32
C ILE A 856 -18.11 -34.65 14.20
N VAL A 857 -16.90 -35.17 14.43
CA VAL A 857 -15.86 -35.27 13.41
C VAL A 857 -15.35 -36.71 13.32
N ALA A 858 -15.48 -37.33 12.15
CA ALA A 858 -14.92 -38.64 11.83
C ALA A 858 -13.83 -38.50 10.75
N ASP A 859 -12.58 -38.43 11.19
CA ASP A 859 -11.44 -38.31 10.29
C ASP A 859 -10.20 -39.00 10.88
N PRO A 860 -9.47 -39.83 10.10
CA PRO A 860 -8.23 -40.44 10.56
C PRO A 860 -7.19 -39.42 11.05
N LYS A 861 -7.22 -38.20 10.50
CA LYS A 861 -6.40 -37.07 10.93
C LYS A 861 -7.17 -36.25 11.97
N LYS A 862 -6.51 -35.90 13.07
CA LYS A 862 -7.05 -34.94 14.05
C LYS A 862 -6.92 -33.51 13.50
N VAL A 863 -7.89 -33.10 12.69
CA VAL A 863 -7.97 -31.77 12.05
C VAL A 863 -8.31 -30.66 13.05
N ASP A 864 -8.01 -29.40 12.72
CA ASP A 864 -8.14 -28.27 13.66
C ASP A 864 -9.55 -28.07 14.22
N ILE A 865 -10.58 -28.37 13.42
CA ILE A 865 -11.98 -28.17 13.84
C ILE A 865 -12.41 -29.14 14.96
N VAL A 866 -11.64 -30.22 15.20
CA VAL A 866 -11.86 -31.16 16.31
C VAL A 866 -11.85 -30.47 17.67
N ALA A 867 -11.16 -29.34 17.82
CA ALA A 867 -11.18 -28.56 19.06
C ALA A 867 -12.58 -28.04 19.43
N HIS A 868 -13.53 -28.02 18.49
CA HIS A 868 -14.91 -27.63 18.69
C HIS A 868 -15.88 -28.82 18.71
N ALA A 869 -15.39 -30.04 18.52
CA ALA A 869 -16.22 -31.24 18.41
C ALA A 869 -16.65 -31.75 19.79
N GLU A 870 -17.92 -32.15 19.91
CA GLU A 870 -18.42 -32.91 21.06
C GLU A 870 -17.89 -34.36 21.01
N LEU A 871 -17.77 -34.93 19.81
CA LEU A 871 -17.22 -36.27 19.59
C LEU A 871 -16.28 -36.28 18.39
N TYR A 872 -15.08 -36.82 18.60
CA TYR A 872 -14.10 -37.10 17.55
C TYR A 872 -13.78 -38.59 17.51
N VAL A 873 -13.85 -39.18 16.32
CA VAL A 873 -13.43 -40.55 16.06
C VAL A 873 -12.45 -40.60 14.90
N ALA A 874 -11.52 -41.56 14.97
CA ALA A 874 -10.49 -41.77 13.97
C ALA A 874 -10.63 -43.18 13.39
N GLN A 875 -11.52 -43.34 12.41
CA GLN A 875 -11.66 -44.61 11.71
C GLN A 875 -10.43 -44.93 10.88
N ARG A 876 -10.16 -46.21 10.63
CA ARG A 876 -9.13 -46.63 9.69
C ARG A 876 -9.51 -46.20 8.27
N PRO A 877 -8.59 -45.62 7.47
CA PRO A 877 -8.89 -45.21 6.10
C PRO A 877 -9.49 -46.35 5.26
N GLY A 878 -10.59 -46.07 4.56
CA GLY A 878 -11.30 -47.05 3.72
C GLY A 878 -12.29 -47.96 4.47
N THR A 879 -12.57 -47.68 5.74
CA THR A 879 -13.57 -48.43 6.54
C THR A 879 -14.89 -47.65 6.75
N ASP A 880 -15.12 -46.62 5.94
CA ASP A 880 -16.22 -45.65 6.13
C ASP A 880 -17.61 -46.27 5.95
N VAL A 881 -17.80 -47.17 4.97
CA VAL A 881 -19.05 -47.95 4.82
C VAL A 881 -19.37 -48.73 6.08
N MET A 882 -18.37 -49.38 6.69
CA MET A 882 -18.55 -50.17 7.91
C MET A 882 -18.97 -49.30 9.09
N LEU A 883 -18.35 -48.12 9.24
CA LEU A 883 -18.71 -47.15 10.27
C LEU A 883 -20.14 -46.65 10.08
N LEU A 884 -20.50 -46.20 8.87
CA LEU A 884 -21.82 -45.65 8.56
C LEU A 884 -22.92 -46.69 8.74
N ASN A 885 -22.72 -47.92 8.27
CA ASN A 885 -23.69 -49.01 8.45
C ASN A 885 -23.81 -49.44 9.92
N GLY A 886 -22.71 -49.42 10.67
CA GLY A 886 -22.73 -49.64 12.13
C GLY A 886 -23.58 -48.61 12.87
N ILE A 887 -23.45 -47.33 12.50
CA ILE A 887 -24.28 -46.23 13.02
C ILE A 887 -25.76 -46.46 12.68
N ILE A 888 -26.07 -46.74 11.40
CA ILE A 888 -27.43 -47.04 10.93
C ILE A 888 -28.05 -48.20 11.71
N GLN A 889 -27.30 -49.29 11.92
CA GLN A 889 -27.78 -50.44 12.67
C GLN A 889 -28.22 -50.03 14.09
N GLN A 890 -27.42 -49.23 14.79
CA GLN A 890 -27.75 -48.78 16.13
C GLN A 890 -28.96 -47.83 16.16
N ILE A 891 -29.10 -46.95 15.17
CA ILE A 891 -30.28 -46.08 15.04
C ILE A 891 -31.55 -46.93 14.92
N ILE A 892 -31.54 -47.96 14.06
CA ILE A 892 -32.68 -48.86 13.86
C ILE A 892 -32.96 -49.70 15.11
N LYS A 893 -31.93 -50.27 15.75
CA LYS A 893 -32.08 -51.08 16.97
C LYS A 893 -32.75 -50.32 18.12
N ASN A 894 -32.48 -49.01 18.20
CA ASN A 894 -33.00 -48.15 19.27
C ASN A 894 -34.25 -47.36 18.86
N ASN A 895 -34.79 -47.56 17.65
CA ASN A 895 -35.93 -46.82 17.09
C ASN A 895 -35.72 -45.29 17.08
N TRP A 896 -34.52 -44.86 16.69
CA TRP A 896 -34.20 -43.43 16.52
C TRP A 896 -34.33 -42.95 15.07
N HIS A 897 -34.81 -43.78 14.15
CA HIS A 897 -35.09 -43.38 12.77
C HIS A 897 -36.44 -42.65 12.67
N ASP A 898 -36.60 -41.78 11.67
CA ASP A 898 -37.85 -41.07 11.42
C ASP A 898 -38.80 -41.94 10.60
N GLN A 899 -39.65 -42.72 11.29
CA GLN A 899 -40.58 -43.63 10.63
C GLN A 899 -41.59 -42.89 9.74
N ALA A 900 -42.05 -41.71 10.14
CA ALA A 900 -43.03 -40.96 9.35
C ALA A 900 -42.42 -40.46 8.04
N TYR A 901 -41.19 -39.96 8.08
CA TYR A 901 -40.46 -39.57 6.88
C TYR A 901 -40.18 -40.74 5.95
N ILE A 902 -39.78 -41.89 6.51
CA ILE A 902 -39.51 -43.10 5.73
C ILE A 902 -40.77 -43.55 4.99
N ASP A 903 -41.91 -43.61 5.68
CA ASP A 903 -43.19 -44.05 5.09
C ASP A 903 -43.68 -43.09 3.98
N GLU A 904 -43.40 -41.79 4.11
CA GLU A 904 -43.83 -40.78 3.13
C GLU A 904 -42.87 -40.64 1.93
N ARG A 905 -41.55 -40.73 2.15
CA ARG A 905 -40.55 -40.22 1.19
C ARG A 905 -39.43 -41.16 0.82
N VAL A 906 -39.35 -42.36 1.40
CA VAL A 906 -38.21 -43.27 1.19
C VAL A 906 -38.68 -44.62 0.64
N GLU A 907 -37.99 -45.10 -0.40
CA GLU A 907 -38.14 -46.46 -0.92
C GLU A 907 -36.93 -47.33 -0.54
N GLY A 908 -37.12 -48.65 -0.43
CA GLY A 908 -36.02 -49.59 -0.20
C GLY A 908 -35.54 -49.74 1.25
N PHE A 909 -36.26 -49.19 2.24
CA PHE A 909 -35.92 -49.28 3.67
C PHE A 909 -35.77 -50.73 4.16
N ASP A 910 -36.68 -51.64 3.80
CA ASP A 910 -36.63 -53.04 4.25
C ASP A 910 -35.36 -53.77 3.77
N ALA A 911 -34.88 -53.44 2.57
CA ALA A 911 -33.64 -54.00 2.04
C ALA A 911 -32.43 -53.49 2.82
N LEU A 912 -32.36 -52.18 3.08
CA LEU A 912 -31.32 -51.59 3.93
C LEU A 912 -31.34 -52.20 5.33
N LYS A 913 -32.52 -52.29 5.95
CA LYS A 913 -32.70 -52.85 7.29
C LYS A 913 -32.24 -54.31 7.34
N THR A 914 -32.59 -55.12 6.35
CA THR A 914 -32.15 -56.53 6.28
C THR A 914 -30.63 -56.64 6.21
N GLU A 915 -29.97 -55.79 5.42
CA GLU A 915 -28.52 -55.78 5.28
C GLU A 915 -27.81 -55.34 6.57
N VAL A 916 -28.16 -54.17 7.10
CA VAL A 916 -27.45 -53.59 8.26
C VAL A 916 -27.73 -54.33 9.56
N MET A 917 -28.81 -55.11 9.66
CA MET A 917 -29.12 -55.91 10.85
C MET A 917 -28.35 -57.24 10.93
N GLN A 918 -27.51 -57.55 9.95
CA GLN A 918 -26.62 -58.71 10.00
C GLN A 918 -25.58 -58.59 11.12
N GLU A 919 -25.14 -59.74 11.65
CA GLU A 919 -24.13 -59.83 12.71
C GLU A 919 -22.77 -59.22 12.29
N ALA A 920 -22.52 -59.13 10.99
CA ALA A 920 -21.34 -58.46 10.43
C ALA A 920 -21.22 -56.99 10.86
N TYR A 921 -22.33 -56.30 11.11
CA TYR A 921 -22.36 -54.90 11.55
C TYR A 921 -22.58 -54.74 13.06
N SER A 922 -22.42 -55.81 13.86
CA SER A 922 -22.40 -55.72 15.32
C SER A 922 -21.33 -54.73 15.80
N LEU A 923 -21.55 -54.11 16.96
CA LEU A 923 -20.63 -53.11 17.50
C LEU A 923 -19.21 -53.67 17.68
N GLU A 924 -19.07 -54.92 18.12
CA GLU A 924 -17.77 -55.59 18.27
C GLU A 924 -17.04 -55.72 16.92
N LYS A 925 -17.78 -55.98 15.84
CA LYS A 925 -17.21 -56.09 14.49
C LYS A 925 -16.89 -54.73 13.88
N VAL A 926 -17.74 -53.74 14.09
CA VAL A 926 -17.48 -52.36 13.66
C VAL A 926 -16.21 -51.84 14.35
N GLU A 927 -16.06 -52.05 15.66
CA GLU A 927 -14.86 -51.69 16.39
C GLU A 927 -13.62 -52.42 15.86
N LEU A 928 -13.73 -53.73 15.63
CA LEU A 928 -12.63 -54.52 15.10
C LEU A 928 -12.13 -54.01 13.74
N VAL A 929 -13.03 -53.64 12.83
CA VAL A 929 -12.70 -53.22 11.46
C VAL A 929 -12.29 -51.76 11.41
N THR A 930 -13.12 -50.87 11.97
CA THR A 930 -12.92 -49.42 11.88
C THR A 930 -11.87 -48.92 12.87
N GLY A 931 -11.63 -49.62 13.98
CA GLY A 931 -10.83 -49.13 15.09
C GLY A 931 -11.52 -48.08 15.96
N VAL A 932 -12.79 -47.73 15.68
CA VAL A 932 -13.61 -46.84 16.50
C VAL A 932 -14.27 -47.65 17.60
N LYS A 933 -14.16 -47.23 18.86
CA LYS A 933 -14.73 -47.98 20.00
C LYS A 933 -16.23 -48.18 19.81
N ALA A 934 -16.73 -49.36 20.19
CA ALA A 934 -18.16 -49.67 20.17
C ALA A 934 -19.01 -48.62 20.91
N SER A 935 -18.51 -48.10 22.04
CA SER A 935 -19.16 -47.02 22.79
C SER A 935 -19.33 -45.74 21.98
N ASP A 936 -18.31 -45.38 21.20
CA ASP A 936 -18.30 -44.14 20.43
C ASP A 936 -19.19 -44.28 19.18
N VAL A 937 -19.24 -45.48 18.56
CA VAL A 937 -20.19 -45.78 17.47
C VAL A 937 -21.64 -45.69 17.95
N LEU A 938 -21.95 -46.25 19.13
CA LEU A 938 -23.27 -46.13 19.74
C LEU A 938 -23.62 -44.67 20.06
N GLU A 939 -22.65 -43.89 20.54
CA GLU A 939 -22.85 -42.48 20.84
C GLU A 939 -23.07 -41.64 19.57
N MET A 940 -22.32 -41.91 18.48
CA MET A 940 -22.58 -41.30 17.17
C MET A 940 -24.01 -41.60 16.71
N ALA A 941 -24.45 -42.86 16.82
CA ALA A 941 -25.82 -43.25 16.46
C ALA A 941 -26.87 -42.55 17.31
N ARG A 942 -26.64 -42.40 18.62
CA ARG A 942 -27.53 -41.67 19.52
C ARG A 942 -27.61 -40.19 19.14
N LEU A 943 -26.47 -39.53 18.95
CA LEU A 943 -26.42 -38.12 18.60
C LEU A 943 -27.14 -37.85 17.27
N ILE A 944 -26.82 -38.64 16.23
CA ILE A 944 -27.39 -38.48 14.89
C ILE A 944 -28.88 -38.85 14.87
N GLY A 945 -29.26 -39.97 15.44
CA GLY A 945 -30.66 -40.44 15.43
C GLY A 945 -31.61 -39.61 16.30
N THR A 946 -31.10 -38.83 17.26
CA THR A 946 -31.96 -38.03 18.17
C THR A 946 -31.91 -36.52 17.88
N ALA A 947 -31.13 -36.08 16.91
CA ALA A 947 -31.10 -34.68 16.48
C ALA A 947 -32.26 -34.39 15.51
N GLU A 948 -32.89 -33.22 15.63
CA GLU A 948 -33.95 -32.81 14.69
C GLU A 948 -33.39 -32.40 13.33
N ARG A 949 -32.22 -31.75 13.30
CA ARG A 949 -31.56 -31.30 12.06
C ARG A 949 -30.09 -31.66 12.07
N THR A 950 -29.74 -32.71 11.33
CA THR A 950 -28.36 -33.13 11.12
C THR A 950 -27.88 -32.72 9.74
N ALA A 951 -26.84 -31.89 9.67
CA ALA A 951 -26.13 -31.57 8.42
C ALA A 951 -24.83 -32.38 8.34
N ILE A 952 -24.70 -33.22 7.31
CA ILE A 952 -23.45 -33.92 7.00
C ILE A 952 -22.60 -33.09 6.04
N TYR A 953 -21.31 -32.94 6.35
CA TYR A 953 -20.30 -32.36 5.45
C TYR A 953 -19.21 -33.37 5.17
N TYR A 954 -18.84 -33.54 3.90
CA TYR A 954 -17.79 -34.49 3.52
C TYR A 954 -17.01 -34.03 2.28
N SER A 955 -15.82 -34.60 2.07
CA SER A 955 -14.99 -34.27 0.91
C SER A 955 -14.17 -35.50 0.46
N MET A 956 -12.89 -35.31 0.13
CA MET A 956 -12.04 -36.30 -0.53
C MET A 956 -11.80 -37.58 0.29
N GLY A 957 -11.85 -37.50 1.62
CA GLY A 957 -11.75 -38.69 2.49
C GLY A 957 -12.93 -39.65 2.38
N ILE A 958 -13.94 -39.30 1.59
CA ILE A 958 -15.08 -40.16 1.24
C ILE A 958 -15.04 -40.55 -0.23
N THR A 959 -14.73 -39.62 -1.13
CA THR A 959 -14.89 -39.83 -2.57
C THR A 959 -13.70 -40.51 -3.23
N GLN A 960 -12.47 -40.27 -2.77
CA GLN A 960 -11.22 -40.76 -3.37
C GLN A 960 -10.83 -42.15 -2.83
N HIS A 961 -11.79 -43.06 -2.83
CA HIS A 961 -11.63 -44.44 -2.41
C HIS A 961 -12.20 -45.38 -3.47
N THR A 962 -11.72 -46.63 -3.51
CA THR A 962 -12.30 -47.67 -4.37
C THR A 962 -13.77 -47.93 -4.07
N THR A 963 -14.24 -47.60 -2.86
CA THR A 963 -15.63 -47.68 -2.38
C THR A 963 -16.32 -46.31 -2.31
N GLY A 964 -15.79 -45.27 -2.98
CA GLY A 964 -16.29 -43.91 -2.82
C GLY A 964 -17.78 -43.73 -3.19
N HIS A 965 -18.27 -44.47 -4.19
CA HIS A 965 -19.69 -44.48 -4.55
C HIS A 965 -20.56 -45.06 -3.43
N ASP A 966 -20.12 -46.16 -2.80
CA ASP A 966 -20.83 -46.81 -1.69
C ASP A 966 -20.79 -45.97 -0.41
N ASN A 967 -19.68 -45.28 -0.15
CA ASN A 967 -19.57 -44.33 0.97
C ASN A 967 -20.64 -43.23 0.86
N VAL A 968 -20.77 -42.63 -0.33
CA VAL A 968 -21.76 -41.57 -0.60
C VAL A 968 -23.19 -42.09 -0.46
N ARG A 969 -23.48 -43.29 -0.97
CA ARG A 969 -24.81 -43.91 -0.80
C ARG A 969 -25.11 -44.23 0.66
N SER A 970 -24.12 -44.66 1.44
CA SER A 970 -24.28 -44.92 2.87
C SER A 970 -24.59 -43.63 3.65
N ILE A 971 -23.96 -42.50 3.28
CA ILE A 971 -24.31 -41.17 3.79
C ILE A 971 -25.76 -40.80 3.43
N ALA A 972 -26.18 -41.03 2.18
CA ALA A 972 -27.54 -40.75 1.75
C ALA A 972 -28.57 -41.58 2.51
N ASN A 973 -28.30 -42.88 2.69
CA ASN A 973 -29.14 -43.78 3.47
C ASN A 973 -29.29 -43.30 4.91
N LEU A 974 -28.19 -42.92 5.58
CA LEU A 974 -28.21 -42.39 6.94
C LEU A 974 -29.07 -41.12 7.05
N GLN A 975 -28.94 -40.19 6.10
CA GLN A 975 -29.66 -38.92 6.14
C GLN A 975 -31.16 -39.09 5.84
N MET A 976 -31.52 -39.97 4.90
CA MET A 976 -32.93 -40.32 4.62
C MET A 976 -33.57 -41.09 5.78
N LEU A 977 -32.82 -42.00 6.43
CA LEU A 977 -33.27 -42.74 7.62
C LEU A 977 -33.69 -41.81 8.77
N CYS A 978 -33.01 -40.67 8.89
CA CYS A 978 -33.23 -39.68 9.95
C CYS A 978 -34.04 -38.46 9.48
N GLY A 979 -34.67 -38.49 8.29
CA GLY A 979 -35.55 -37.42 7.82
C GLY A 979 -34.88 -36.08 7.52
N ASN A 980 -33.56 -36.07 7.27
CA ASN A 980 -32.76 -34.84 7.16
C ASN A 980 -32.71 -34.22 5.75
N ILE A 981 -33.45 -34.75 4.77
CA ILE A 981 -33.47 -34.21 3.39
C ILE A 981 -34.72 -33.35 3.16
N GLY A 982 -34.49 -32.13 2.65
CA GLY A 982 -35.54 -31.13 2.42
C GLY A 982 -35.81 -30.22 3.62
N ILE A 983 -34.88 -30.17 4.59
CA ILE A 983 -34.97 -29.39 5.82
C ILE A 983 -33.84 -28.36 5.86
N GLU A 984 -34.14 -27.11 6.19
CA GLU A 984 -33.14 -26.04 6.35
C GLU A 984 -32.19 -26.35 7.53
N GLY A 985 -30.88 -26.19 7.32
CA GLY A 985 -29.86 -26.52 8.33
C GLY A 985 -29.57 -28.01 8.49
N ALA A 986 -30.11 -28.90 7.63
CA ALA A 986 -29.79 -30.32 7.61
C ALA A 986 -29.12 -30.73 6.28
N GLY A 987 -29.15 -32.02 5.95
CA GLY A 987 -28.88 -32.51 4.61
C GLY A 987 -27.47 -33.01 4.34
N ILE A 988 -27.16 -33.20 3.05
CA ILE A 988 -25.91 -33.78 2.56
C ILE A 988 -25.12 -32.72 1.79
N ASN A 989 -23.96 -32.38 2.34
CA ASN A 989 -23.17 -31.24 1.89
C ASN A 989 -21.77 -31.68 1.44
N PRO A 990 -21.61 -32.19 0.21
CA PRO A 990 -20.32 -32.45 -0.39
C PRO A 990 -19.57 -31.14 -0.61
N LEU A 991 -18.45 -30.96 0.08
CA LEU A 991 -17.62 -29.77 0.00
C LEU A 991 -16.77 -29.80 -1.27
N ARG A 992 -17.31 -29.24 -2.35
CA ARG A 992 -16.69 -29.21 -3.67
C ARG A 992 -15.35 -28.46 -3.64
N GLY A 993 -14.32 -29.03 -4.29
CA GLY A 993 -12.93 -28.54 -4.23
C GLY A 993 -12.69 -27.21 -4.94
N GLN A 994 -12.67 -27.20 -6.27
CA GLN A 994 -12.34 -26.02 -7.09
C GLN A 994 -13.52 -25.04 -7.22
N SER A 995 -13.22 -23.77 -7.49
CA SER A 995 -14.17 -22.65 -7.48
C SER A 995 -15.41 -22.82 -8.36
N ASN A 996 -15.28 -23.48 -9.52
CA ASN A 996 -16.37 -23.66 -10.47
C ASN A 996 -16.66 -25.11 -10.83
N VAL A 997 -16.26 -26.08 -10.00
CA VAL A 997 -16.46 -27.50 -10.37
C VAL A 997 -17.94 -27.86 -10.52
N GLN A 998 -18.81 -27.21 -9.76
CA GLN A 998 -20.25 -27.32 -9.94
C GLN A 998 -20.66 -26.74 -11.30
N GLY A 999 -20.21 -25.53 -11.64
CA GLY A 999 -20.52 -24.87 -12.90
C GLY A 999 -20.00 -25.62 -14.13
N ALA A 1000 -18.79 -26.17 -14.10
CA ALA A 1000 -18.26 -27.00 -15.18
C ALA A 1000 -19.12 -28.25 -15.43
N CYS A 1001 -19.56 -28.92 -14.35
CA CYS A 1001 -20.54 -30.02 -14.43
C CYS A 1001 -21.88 -29.53 -15.02
N ASP A 1002 -22.41 -28.41 -14.51
CA ASP A 1002 -23.69 -27.83 -14.95
C ASP A 1002 -23.67 -27.44 -16.43
N MET A 1003 -22.52 -26.99 -16.94
CA MET A 1003 -22.34 -26.62 -18.34
C MET A 1003 -22.06 -27.81 -19.24
N GLY A 1004 -22.06 -29.03 -18.71
CA GLY A 1004 -21.92 -30.27 -19.48
C GLY A 1004 -20.48 -30.56 -19.90
N ALA A 1005 -19.47 -30.08 -19.18
CA ALA A 1005 -18.08 -30.52 -19.36
C ALA A 1005 -17.87 -31.94 -18.78
N LEU A 1006 -18.75 -32.87 -19.19
CA LEU A 1006 -18.84 -34.25 -18.74
C LEU A 1006 -19.11 -35.13 -19.96
N PRO A 1007 -18.59 -36.36 -20.01
CA PRO A 1007 -18.64 -37.15 -21.24
C PRO A 1007 -20.01 -37.79 -21.52
N TRP A 1008 -20.94 -37.73 -20.56
CA TRP A 1008 -22.28 -38.31 -20.68
C TRP A 1008 -23.43 -37.30 -20.54
N ASP A 1009 -23.15 -36.03 -20.25
CA ASP A 1009 -24.17 -34.99 -20.02
C ASP A 1009 -23.96 -33.77 -20.94
N PHE A 1010 -25.02 -33.34 -21.61
CA PHE A 1010 -25.18 -31.97 -22.09
C PHE A 1010 -25.43 -30.99 -20.93
N PRO A 1011 -25.34 -29.66 -21.13
CA PRO A 1011 -25.63 -28.68 -20.09
C PRO A 1011 -26.95 -28.94 -19.36
N GLY A 1012 -26.96 -28.79 -18.03
CA GLY A 1012 -28.11 -29.06 -17.17
C GLY A 1012 -28.34 -30.53 -16.85
N TYR A 1013 -27.27 -31.35 -16.79
CA TYR A 1013 -27.32 -32.80 -16.50
C TYR A 1013 -28.22 -33.59 -17.45
N GLN A 1014 -28.21 -33.21 -18.72
CA GLN A 1014 -29.06 -33.83 -19.73
C GLN A 1014 -28.30 -34.93 -20.46
N LYS A 1015 -28.59 -36.19 -20.12
CA LYS A 1015 -27.88 -37.36 -20.66
C LYS A 1015 -27.82 -37.33 -22.19
N VAL A 1016 -26.63 -37.53 -22.76
CA VAL A 1016 -26.38 -37.48 -24.22
C VAL A 1016 -27.06 -38.61 -24.98
N GLU A 1017 -27.32 -39.73 -24.31
CA GLU A 1017 -27.96 -40.93 -24.88
C GLU A 1017 -29.48 -40.80 -24.97
N VAL A 1018 -30.08 -39.81 -24.31
CA VAL A 1018 -31.54 -39.57 -24.35
C VAL A 1018 -31.89 -38.88 -25.67
N PRO A 1019 -32.68 -39.52 -26.56
CA PRO A 1019 -32.93 -39.01 -27.91
C PRO A 1019 -33.55 -37.61 -27.95
N GLU A 1020 -34.44 -37.27 -27.03
CA GLU A 1020 -35.08 -35.95 -26.97
C GLU A 1020 -34.06 -34.84 -26.66
N ASN A 1021 -33.11 -35.12 -25.74
CA ASN A 1021 -32.04 -34.18 -25.40
C ASN A 1021 -31.12 -33.97 -26.60
N HIS A 1022 -30.70 -35.07 -27.22
CA HIS A 1022 -29.84 -35.04 -28.41
C HIS A 1022 -30.47 -34.22 -29.55
N GLN A 1023 -31.73 -34.49 -29.89
CA GLN A 1023 -32.45 -33.74 -30.93
C GLN A 1023 -32.56 -32.25 -30.59
N LYS A 1024 -32.79 -31.92 -29.32
CA LYS A 1024 -32.85 -30.53 -28.86
C LYS A 1024 -31.54 -29.79 -29.12
N PHE A 1025 -30.40 -30.36 -28.73
CA PHE A 1025 -29.09 -29.73 -28.90
C PHE A 1025 -28.63 -29.73 -30.36
N ALA A 1026 -28.86 -30.81 -31.10
CA ALA A 1026 -28.56 -30.89 -32.53
C ALA A 1026 -29.26 -29.78 -33.32
N LYS A 1027 -30.54 -29.51 -32.99
CA LYS A 1027 -31.30 -28.40 -33.56
C LYS A 1027 -30.77 -27.04 -33.09
N ALA A 1028 -30.57 -26.86 -31.78
CA ALA A 1028 -30.14 -25.59 -31.20
C ALA A 1028 -28.75 -25.15 -31.68
N TRP A 1029 -27.85 -26.10 -31.94
CA TRP A 1029 -26.48 -25.83 -32.39
C TRP A 1029 -26.29 -25.97 -33.90
N ASN A 1030 -27.37 -26.27 -34.65
CA ASN A 1030 -27.33 -26.51 -36.09
C ASN A 1030 -26.30 -27.56 -36.52
N LYS A 1031 -26.23 -28.66 -35.76
CA LYS A 1031 -25.29 -29.77 -35.96
C LYS A 1031 -26.06 -31.11 -35.94
N PRO A 1032 -26.45 -31.65 -37.11
CA PRO A 1032 -27.25 -32.88 -37.17
C PRO A 1032 -26.47 -34.14 -36.75
N ASN A 1033 -25.14 -34.11 -36.87
CA ASN A 1033 -24.25 -35.24 -36.61
C ASN A 1033 -23.63 -35.21 -35.20
N LEU A 1034 -24.32 -34.65 -34.19
CA LEU A 1034 -23.79 -34.68 -32.83
C LEU A 1034 -23.62 -36.13 -32.33
N PRO A 1035 -22.57 -36.42 -31.54
CA PRO A 1035 -22.36 -37.75 -30.96
C PRO A 1035 -23.47 -38.11 -29.97
N ALA A 1036 -24.03 -39.30 -30.09
CA ALA A 1036 -25.14 -39.80 -29.26
C ALA A 1036 -24.71 -40.82 -28.18
N LYS A 1037 -23.43 -41.20 -28.16
CA LYS A 1037 -22.85 -42.15 -27.19
C LYS A 1037 -22.05 -41.41 -26.14
N LYS A 1038 -21.90 -42.00 -24.95
CA LYS A 1038 -20.98 -41.48 -23.93
C LYS A 1038 -19.55 -41.42 -24.47
N GLY A 1039 -18.84 -40.35 -24.14
CA GLY A 1039 -17.40 -40.27 -24.38
C GLY A 1039 -16.59 -40.96 -23.28
N LEU A 1040 -15.27 -40.90 -23.45
CA LEU A 1040 -14.30 -41.34 -22.46
C LEU A 1040 -14.16 -40.32 -21.32
N THR A 1041 -13.94 -40.80 -20.11
CA THR A 1041 -13.54 -39.97 -18.97
C THR A 1041 -12.10 -39.49 -19.07
N LEU A 1042 -11.74 -38.46 -18.31
CA LEU A 1042 -10.39 -37.88 -18.26
C LEU A 1042 -9.31 -38.97 -18.09
N THR A 1043 -9.50 -39.90 -17.15
CA THR A 1043 -8.56 -41.00 -16.90
C THR A 1043 -8.53 -42.02 -18.03
N GLU A 1044 -9.67 -42.29 -18.67
CA GLU A 1044 -9.74 -43.19 -19.83
C GLU A 1044 -9.15 -42.54 -21.09
N ILE A 1045 -9.17 -41.21 -21.20
CA ILE A 1045 -8.57 -40.47 -22.31
C ILE A 1045 -7.04 -40.61 -22.28
N ILE A 1046 -6.42 -40.49 -21.09
CA ILE A 1046 -4.97 -40.71 -20.94
C ILE A 1046 -4.59 -42.17 -21.25
N ASP A 1047 -5.37 -43.13 -20.76
CA ASP A 1047 -5.15 -44.55 -21.09
C ASP A 1047 -5.31 -44.82 -22.60
N ALA A 1048 -6.32 -44.23 -23.23
CA ALA A 1048 -6.55 -44.30 -24.67
C ALA A 1048 -5.42 -43.65 -25.47
N ALA A 1049 -4.81 -42.57 -24.98
CA ALA A 1049 -3.63 -41.96 -25.58
C ALA A 1049 -2.40 -42.89 -25.50
N CYS A 1050 -2.20 -43.57 -24.36
CA CYS A 1050 -1.14 -44.57 -24.21
C CYS A 1050 -1.28 -45.74 -25.20
N HIS A 1051 -2.52 -46.08 -25.57
CA HIS A 1051 -2.87 -47.10 -26.56
C HIS A 1051 -3.08 -46.56 -27.97
N GLU A 1052 -2.72 -45.30 -28.23
CA GLU A 1052 -2.80 -44.63 -29.54
C GLU A 1052 -4.22 -44.55 -30.14
N GLN A 1053 -5.25 -44.64 -29.30
CA GLN A 1053 -6.66 -44.49 -29.68
C GLN A 1053 -7.09 -43.03 -29.70
N VAL A 1054 -6.57 -42.24 -28.76
CA VAL A 1054 -6.64 -40.77 -28.79
C VAL A 1054 -5.33 -40.25 -29.36
N LYS A 1055 -5.43 -39.38 -30.37
CA LYS A 1055 -4.31 -38.81 -31.12
C LYS A 1055 -4.16 -37.30 -30.94
N GLY A 1056 -5.24 -36.60 -30.57
CA GLY A 1056 -5.18 -35.17 -30.30
C GLY A 1056 -5.90 -34.79 -29.00
N LEU A 1057 -5.29 -33.90 -28.22
CA LEU A 1057 -5.84 -33.44 -26.95
C LEU A 1057 -5.77 -31.90 -26.84
N TYR A 1058 -6.87 -31.29 -26.41
CA TYR A 1058 -6.91 -29.89 -25.99
C TYR A 1058 -7.08 -29.83 -24.47
N VAL A 1059 -6.08 -29.34 -23.73
CA VAL A 1059 -6.17 -29.09 -22.29
C VAL A 1059 -6.39 -27.60 -22.02
N MET A 1060 -7.53 -27.23 -21.44
CA MET A 1060 -7.82 -25.86 -21.01
C MET A 1060 -7.74 -25.78 -19.48
N GLY A 1061 -6.82 -24.99 -18.93
CA GLY A 1061 -6.75 -24.62 -17.51
C GLY A 1061 -6.64 -25.80 -16.54
N GLU A 1062 -5.94 -26.86 -16.95
CA GLU A 1062 -5.64 -28.04 -16.14
C GLU A 1062 -4.15 -28.46 -16.29
N ASN A 1063 -3.64 -29.15 -15.27
CA ASN A 1063 -2.25 -29.58 -15.21
C ASN A 1063 -2.13 -31.08 -14.84
N PRO A 1064 -2.62 -31.99 -15.72
CA PRO A 1064 -2.66 -33.42 -15.44
C PRO A 1064 -1.29 -34.02 -15.08
N VAL A 1065 -0.18 -33.50 -15.62
CA VAL A 1065 1.16 -33.97 -15.24
C VAL A 1065 1.41 -33.86 -13.73
N LEU A 1066 0.89 -32.82 -13.07
CA LEU A 1066 1.03 -32.61 -11.63
C LEU A 1066 -0.17 -33.13 -10.83
N SER A 1067 -1.40 -33.01 -11.36
CA SER A 1067 -2.63 -33.25 -10.59
C SER A 1067 -3.20 -34.66 -10.67
N ASP A 1068 -2.84 -35.44 -11.70
CA ASP A 1068 -3.40 -36.76 -11.93
C ASP A 1068 -2.58 -37.87 -11.25
N PRO A 1069 -3.20 -39.01 -10.89
CA PRO A 1069 -2.47 -40.12 -10.32
C PRO A 1069 -1.56 -40.78 -11.36
N ASN A 1070 -0.43 -41.33 -10.89
CA ASN A 1070 0.56 -42.01 -11.74
C ASN A 1070 1.12 -41.10 -12.86
N GLN A 1071 1.86 -40.07 -12.46
CA GLN A 1071 2.48 -39.09 -13.36
C GLN A 1071 3.22 -39.70 -14.56
N ALA A 1072 3.92 -40.83 -14.38
CA ALA A 1072 4.63 -41.49 -15.47
C ALA A 1072 3.68 -41.97 -16.60
N HIS A 1073 2.51 -42.49 -16.23
CA HIS A 1073 1.48 -42.90 -17.19
C HIS A 1073 0.88 -41.70 -17.93
N VAL A 1074 0.66 -40.58 -17.24
CA VAL A 1074 0.19 -39.34 -17.86
C VAL A 1074 1.20 -38.83 -18.88
N ILE A 1075 2.48 -38.76 -18.51
CA ILE A 1075 3.56 -38.32 -19.41
C ILE A 1075 3.65 -39.24 -20.62
N GLU A 1076 3.62 -40.57 -20.43
CA GLU A 1076 3.61 -41.53 -21.54
C GLU A 1076 2.44 -41.28 -22.50
N GLY A 1077 1.24 -41.02 -21.97
CA GLY A 1077 0.07 -40.69 -22.77
C GLY A 1077 0.25 -39.41 -23.57
N LEU A 1078 0.75 -38.34 -22.93
CA LEU A 1078 0.97 -37.04 -23.59
C LEU A 1078 2.04 -37.13 -24.69
N GLU A 1079 3.14 -37.85 -24.46
CA GLU A 1079 4.22 -38.03 -25.45
C GLU A 1079 3.80 -38.84 -26.69
N LYS A 1080 2.75 -39.67 -26.57
CA LYS A 1080 2.21 -40.50 -27.66
C LYS A 1080 1.14 -39.82 -28.51
N LEU A 1081 0.69 -38.61 -28.11
CA LEU A 1081 -0.24 -37.83 -28.91
C LEU A 1081 0.44 -37.34 -30.19
N ASP A 1082 -0.32 -37.29 -31.28
CA ASP A 1082 0.14 -36.69 -32.54
C ASP A 1082 0.08 -35.16 -32.47
N PHE A 1083 -0.78 -34.60 -31.60
CA PHE A 1083 -0.91 -33.15 -31.39
C PHE A 1083 -1.53 -32.77 -30.03
N LEU A 1084 -0.84 -31.93 -29.25
CA LEU A 1084 -1.29 -31.44 -27.94
C LEU A 1084 -1.38 -29.90 -27.90
N VAL A 1085 -2.54 -29.39 -27.47
CA VAL A 1085 -2.77 -27.96 -27.22
C VAL A 1085 -3.01 -27.73 -25.74
N VAL A 1086 -2.33 -26.75 -25.15
CA VAL A 1086 -2.53 -26.35 -23.75
C VAL A 1086 -2.88 -24.86 -23.70
N GLN A 1087 -4.03 -24.53 -23.12
CA GLN A 1087 -4.44 -23.15 -22.85
C GLN A 1087 -4.36 -22.88 -21.35
N ASP A 1088 -3.43 -22.05 -20.92
CA ASP A 1088 -3.21 -21.74 -19.50
C ASP A 1088 -2.78 -20.28 -19.30
N ILE A 1089 -2.61 -19.87 -18.04
CA ILE A 1089 -2.13 -18.54 -17.65
C ILE A 1089 -0.63 -18.54 -17.35
N PHE A 1090 -0.03 -19.72 -17.12
CA PHE A 1090 1.40 -19.95 -16.90
C PHE A 1090 1.92 -21.10 -17.76
N LEU A 1091 3.23 -21.16 -17.97
CA LEU A 1091 3.87 -22.34 -18.57
C LEU A 1091 3.95 -23.46 -17.51
N THR A 1092 2.92 -24.30 -17.46
CA THR A 1092 2.81 -25.42 -16.51
C THR A 1092 3.57 -26.66 -16.97
N GLU A 1093 3.73 -27.64 -16.08
CA GLU A 1093 4.36 -28.94 -16.37
C GLU A 1093 3.68 -29.65 -17.54
N THR A 1094 2.34 -29.59 -17.66
CA THR A 1094 1.63 -30.09 -18.85
C THR A 1094 1.92 -29.25 -20.10
N ALA A 1095 1.99 -27.92 -19.98
CA ALA A 1095 2.26 -27.03 -21.12
C ALA A 1095 3.65 -27.27 -21.74
N GLU A 1096 4.62 -27.73 -20.95
CA GLU A 1096 5.96 -28.09 -21.43
C GLU A 1096 5.97 -29.25 -22.45
N TYR A 1097 4.93 -30.08 -22.49
CA TYR A 1097 4.76 -31.15 -23.49
C TYR A 1097 3.95 -30.73 -24.72
N ALA A 1098 3.32 -29.55 -24.69
CA ALA A 1098 2.40 -29.12 -25.74
C ALA A 1098 3.10 -28.80 -27.06
N ASP A 1099 2.40 -28.99 -28.17
CA ASP A 1099 2.81 -28.48 -29.48
C ASP A 1099 2.43 -27.02 -29.65
N VAL A 1100 1.31 -26.60 -29.03
CA VAL A 1100 0.86 -25.21 -29.00
C VAL A 1100 0.41 -24.84 -27.59
N VAL A 1101 0.90 -23.71 -27.09
CA VAL A 1101 0.47 -23.11 -25.82
C VAL A 1101 -0.25 -21.79 -26.09
N LEU A 1102 -1.46 -21.64 -25.55
CA LEU A 1102 -2.28 -20.43 -25.69
C LEU A 1102 -2.37 -19.69 -24.34
N PRO A 1103 -1.96 -18.41 -24.27
CA PRO A 1103 -2.20 -17.60 -23.08
C PRO A 1103 -3.71 -17.34 -22.91
N SER A 1104 -4.18 -17.28 -21.67
CA SER A 1104 -5.58 -17.02 -21.34
C SER A 1104 -5.76 -15.88 -20.33
N CYS A 1105 -6.96 -15.32 -20.23
CA CYS A 1105 -7.29 -14.33 -19.21
C CYS A 1105 -7.46 -14.98 -17.83
N SER A 1106 -6.92 -14.36 -16.79
CA SER A 1106 -7.23 -14.69 -15.40
C SER A 1106 -8.65 -14.24 -15.03
N PHE A 1107 -9.14 -14.65 -13.86
CA PHE A 1107 -10.47 -14.28 -13.39
C PHE A 1107 -10.68 -12.77 -13.17
N ALA A 1108 -9.60 -11.99 -13.03
CA ALA A 1108 -9.66 -10.54 -12.84
C ALA A 1108 -9.70 -9.77 -14.18
N GLU A 1109 -9.48 -10.46 -15.30
CA GLU A 1109 -9.33 -9.89 -16.65
C GLU A 1109 -10.52 -10.22 -17.57
N LYS A 1110 -11.51 -10.94 -17.05
CA LYS A 1110 -12.71 -11.36 -17.80
C LYS A 1110 -13.95 -11.31 -16.93
N ASP A 1111 -15.10 -11.27 -17.60
CA ASP A 1111 -16.41 -11.32 -16.98
C ASP A 1111 -17.09 -12.68 -17.25
N GLY A 1112 -17.91 -13.13 -16.32
CA GLY A 1112 -18.68 -14.37 -16.42
C GLY A 1112 -19.19 -14.84 -15.07
N HIS A 1113 -19.68 -16.07 -15.04
CA HIS A 1113 -20.29 -16.63 -13.83
C HIS A 1113 -19.52 -17.83 -13.29
N PHE A 1114 -19.54 -17.94 -11.97
CA PHE A 1114 -19.07 -19.11 -11.22
C PHE A 1114 -20.24 -19.66 -10.42
N THR A 1115 -20.40 -20.98 -10.44
CA THR A 1115 -21.36 -21.74 -9.65
C THR A 1115 -20.60 -22.45 -8.54
N ASN A 1116 -20.90 -22.12 -7.30
CA ASN A 1116 -20.14 -22.61 -6.14
C ASN A 1116 -20.70 -23.97 -5.66
N THR A 1117 -20.25 -24.43 -4.50
CA THR A 1117 -20.62 -25.74 -3.94
C THR A 1117 -22.10 -25.86 -3.58
N GLU A 1118 -22.81 -24.74 -3.32
CA GLU A 1118 -24.23 -24.71 -2.93
C GLU A 1118 -25.18 -24.50 -4.13
N ARG A 1119 -24.62 -24.45 -5.35
CA ARG A 1119 -25.25 -24.18 -6.65
C ARG A 1119 -25.54 -22.71 -6.89
#